data_AF-A0A536UT30-F1
#
_entry.id   AF-A0A536UT30-F1
#
_cell.length_a   1.000
_cell.length_b   1.000
_cell.length_c   1.000
_cell.angle_alpha   90.00
_cell.angle_beta   90.00
_cell.angle_gamma   90.00
#
_symmetry.space_group_name_H-M   'P 1'
#
loop_
_entity.id
_entity.type
_entity.pdbx_description
1 polymer ?
#
loop_
_entity_poly.entity_id
_entity_poly.type
_entity_poly.pdbx_seq_one_letter_code
_entity_poly.pdbx_strand_id
1 'polypeptide(L)'
;MGQQAGVDIFGANGLGVADAWNRVRIGGALGGDAPGDTLRPGSIAIFSNSGGFSTTIAQYLRMSGWGTTTVISSGKDVYIHYAAPEFAFALANDARSKAAVLYCEPGGYYELDATFTKPIVACVVGRWKSKLTRAVGHAGAMAGGEDDALAKERWFMDKLGVDGIFTPEAPKFSTKGALVTNIAHIPAALTAVMRANATMPDFEPEGSLALKPWFGSDAGIALPPQLALPVVQALSPYDGQVAAVNRQIGCIPPRQPMKDASGASQMDAQTQVSSLHGVSMLQAATQAFESLVKLALLHELGDENDRRLVATALAAHVNLHGTPELAAAQASRDAGNAPNAVLAAAAAIVGPRRQQGAREAAKLMIDRFAAAKLKNAQDEAFDIASVDIEGCESLTRATPDERAQAMLAGLQARGANSVFVRWLASLPGYPTGDAVLAAITTTLAWAPLSAKRVSRMAVESLPWWMQLFGTLIGASADASRHEPGRFCGFDDTELLGQRSLAEIAFAALLGVQPADDDLFAFQTLVGLLLTNGPGAISAQGAKGAVSADGPENPERVQLNKALIGFLTHTGYTHGGNGYEGIAFLNEQFRDVGLADPSNPHHGIDLQALAARSVERYARYKAERKNAGSLDIAKLPGVNHPVFKDKPVNLDPREVFIRELCEQRGDYNAFHAYYRCLVQALFDAGVSRNVYCVNVDAVIAALLLKMLWQPIRRGDFAEHELETAAFTIFLYPRMLGCAAEIDDHMNRGRNMDTRTPASQCRFVA
;
A
#
# COMPACT_ATOMS: atom_id res chain seq x y z
N MET A 1 17.87 -18.51 53.64
CA MET A 1 18.72 -19.58 53.07
C MET A 1 19.99 -19.03 52.42
N GLY A 2 19.95 -18.30 51.29
CA GLY A 2 21.17 -17.78 50.63
C GLY A 2 22.04 -16.87 51.51
N GLN A 3 21.48 -15.76 52.00
CA GLN A 3 22.20 -14.84 52.90
C GLN A 3 22.68 -15.51 54.21
N GLN A 4 21.89 -16.43 54.78
CA GLN A 4 22.28 -17.22 55.96
C GLN A 4 23.48 -18.14 55.69
N ALA A 5 23.68 -18.54 54.43
CA ALA A 5 24.82 -19.35 53.99
C ALA A 5 25.99 -18.50 53.46
N GLY A 6 25.91 -17.16 53.54
CA GLY A 6 26.93 -16.27 52.99
C GLY A 6 26.98 -16.26 51.45
N VAL A 7 25.86 -16.57 50.79
CA VAL A 7 25.74 -16.60 49.32
C VAL A 7 24.90 -15.43 48.83
N ASP A 8 25.51 -14.58 48.00
CA ASP A 8 24.80 -13.53 47.26
C ASP A 8 24.02 -14.12 46.09
N ILE A 9 22.76 -13.70 45.94
CA ILE A 9 21.86 -14.17 44.89
C ILE A 9 21.46 -12.99 44.02
N PHE A 10 21.91 -12.99 42.77
CA PHE A 10 21.55 -12.00 41.76
C PHE A 10 20.37 -12.52 40.92
N GLY A 11 19.23 -11.81 40.91
CA GLY A 11 18.12 -12.08 40.00
C GLY A 11 16.87 -12.72 40.63
N ALA A 12 16.37 -13.79 39.98
CA ALA A 12 14.98 -14.27 39.77
C ALA A 12 14.35 -13.74 38.46
N ASN A 13 14.50 -12.44 38.19
CA ASN A 13 14.02 -11.78 36.96
C ASN A 13 14.91 -10.59 36.53
N GLY A 14 16.21 -10.82 36.40
CA GLY A 14 17.21 -9.83 35.98
C GLY A 14 18.20 -10.40 34.97
N LEU A 15 18.99 -9.54 34.31
CA LEU A 15 20.02 -9.96 33.36
C LEU A 15 21.36 -10.31 34.04
N GLY A 16 21.42 -10.34 35.38
CA GLY A 16 22.60 -10.78 36.12
C GLY A 16 23.63 -9.68 36.39
N VAL A 17 24.91 -10.04 36.37
CA VAL A 17 26.04 -9.16 36.71
C VAL A 17 27.14 -9.20 35.66
N ALA A 18 27.77 -8.06 35.40
CA ALA A 18 28.95 -7.95 34.55
C ALA A 18 30.03 -7.11 35.23
N ASP A 19 31.29 -7.51 35.07
CA ASP A 19 32.49 -6.76 35.45
C ASP A 19 33.29 -6.46 34.18
N ALA A 20 33.33 -5.18 33.81
CA ALA A 20 33.96 -4.73 32.57
C ALA A 20 35.50 -4.91 32.60
N TRP A 21 36.13 -4.74 33.77
CA TRP A 21 37.58 -4.84 33.92
C TRP A 21 38.06 -6.28 33.81
N ASN A 22 37.37 -7.20 34.51
CA ASN A 22 37.70 -8.62 34.51
C ASN A 22 37.12 -9.36 33.30
N ARG A 23 36.29 -8.70 32.50
CA ARG A 23 35.55 -9.27 31.36
C ARG A 23 34.73 -10.49 31.78
N VAL A 24 34.14 -10.43 32.97
CA VAL A 24 33.27 -11.47 33.52
C VAL A 24 31.83 -11.06 33.35
N ARG A 25 30.99 -11.97 32.87
CA ARG A 25 29.53 -11.81 32.82
C ARG A 25 28.87 -13.08 33.33
N ILE A 26 27.96 -12.94 34.28
CA ILE A 26 27.25 -14.04 34.94
C ILE A 26 25.75 -13.76 34.85
N GLY A 27 24.99 -14.70 34.29
CA GLY A 27 23.54 -14.56 34.08
C GLY A 27 23.19 -14.24 32.61
N GLY A 28 22.34 -13.23 32.41
CA GLY A 28 21.76 -12.85 31.11
C GLY A 28 22.68 -12.02 30.21
N ALA A 29 22.14 -11.57 29.07
CA ALA A 29 22.87 -10.92 27.97
C ALA A 29 23.18 -9.43 28.21
N LEU A 30 23.72 -9.05 29.36
CA LEU A 30 24.22 -7.68 29.59
C LEU A 30 25.27 -7.32 28.52
N GLY A 31 25.07 -6.20 27.82
CA GLY A 31 25.93 -5.79 26.70
C GLY A 31 25.70 -6.55 25.38
N GLY A 32 24.67 -7.40 25.27
CA GLY A 32 24.35 -8.13 24.03
C GLY A 32 25.39 -9.20 23.65
N ASP A 33 25.52 -9.45 22.35
CA ASP A 33 26.44 -10.46 21.80
C ASP A 33 27.92 -10.03 21.87
N ALA A 34 28.18 -8.72 21.87
CA ALA A 34 29.52 -8.13 21.99
C ALA A 34 29.59 -7.14 23.19
N PRO A 35 29.67 -7.64 24.45
CA PRO A 35 29.61 -6.78 25.63
C PRO A 35 30.67 -5.69 25.69
N GLY A 36 31.85 -5.92 25.11
CA GLY A 36 32.94 -4.95 25.06
C GLY A 36 32.59 -3.66 24.32
N ASP A 37 31.60 -3.68 23.43
CA ASP A 37 31.15 -2.48 22.71
C ASP A 37 30.40 -1.51 23.63
N THR A 38 29.76 -2.01 24.70
CA THR A 38 28.98 -1.18 25.62
C THR A 38 29.61 -1.08 27.01
N LEU A 39 30.13 -2.20 27.53
CA LEU A 39 30.70 -2.33 28.88
C LEU A 39 32.22 -2.08 28.83
N ARG A 40 32.60 -0.83 28.58
CA ARG A 40 34.02 -0.43 28.56
C ARG A 40 34.54 -0.26 29.99
N PRO A 41 35.76 -0.74 30.32
CA PRO A 41 36.36 -0.49 31.64
C PRO A 41 36.46 1.01 31.94
N GLY A 42 35.96 1.42 33.11
CA GLY A 42 36.07 2.78 33.65
C GLY A 42 35.77 2.81 35.14
N SER A 43 35.18 3.90 35.64
CA SER A 43 35.06 4.16 37.08
C SER A 43 33.63 4.16 37.64
N ILE A 44 32.61 3.83 36.84
CA ILE A 44 31.20 3.97 37.25
C ILE A 44 30.52 2.61 37.45
N ALA A 45 29.97 2.37 38.64
CA ALA A 45 29.13 1.20 38.88
C ALA A 45 27.68 1.47 38.44
N ILE A 46 26.95 0.44 38.00
CA ILE A 46 25.54 0.56 37.63
C ILE A 46 24.73 -0.49 38.40
N PHE A 47 23.67 -0.03 39.05
CA PHE A 47 22.63 -0.90 39.61
C PHE A 47 21.29 -0.53 38.99
N SER A 48 20.60 -1.50 38.38
CA SER A 48 19.36 -1.23 37.66
C SER A 48 18.33 -2.32 37.91
N ASN A 49 17.09 -1.91 38.19
CA ASN A 49 15.95 -2.82 38.25
C ASN A 49 15.58 -3.39 36.87
N SER A 50 15.96 -2.72 35.77
CA SER A 50 15.70 -3.16 34.40
C SER A 50 16.98 -3.63 33.71
N GLY A 51 16.99 -4.86 33.20
CA GLY A 51 18.13 -5.40 32.46
C GLY A 51 18.43 -4.65 31.16
N GLY A 52 17.40 -4.23 30.43
CA GLY A 52 17.58 -3.43 29.22
C GLY A 52 18.28 -2.10 29.53
N PHE A 53 17.80 -1.39 30.56
CA PHE A 53 18.38 -0.11 30.95
C PHE A 53 19.76 -0.21 31.58
N SER A 54 20.15 -1.36 32.16
CA SER A 54 21.55 -1.59 32.56
C SER A 54 22.52 -1.38 31.39
N THR A 55 22.17 -1.90 30.21
CA THR A 55 23.01 -1.80 29.00
C THR A 55 22.88 -0.43 28.34
N THR A 56 21.66 0.13 28.25
CA THR A 56 21.45 1.47 27.67
C THR A 56 22.17 2.57 28.46
N ILE A 57 22.14 2.51 29.79
CA ILE A 57 22.81 3.50 30.64
C ILE A 57 24.33 3.40 30.46
N ALA A 58 24.90 2.18 30.46
CA ALA A 58 26.32 1.98 30.18
C ALA A 58 26.73 2.61 28.83
N GLN A 59 25.91 2.43 27.78
CA GLN A 59 26.16 3.05 26.49
C GLN A 59 26.10 4.59 26.56
N TYR A 60 25.13 5.15 27.28
CA TYR A 60 24.99 6.60 27.42
C TYR A 60 26.18 7.22 28.16
N LEU A 61 26.64 6.57 29.23
CA LEU A 61 27.83 6.96 29.97
C LEU A 61 29.08 6.92 29.07
N ARG A 62 29.24 5.85 28.29
CA ARG A 62 30.34 5.73 27.33
C ARG A 62 30.35 6.88 26.33
N MET A 63 29.19 7.29 25.79
CA MET A 63 29.13 8.43 24.86
C MET A 63 29.64 9.73 25.49
N SER A 64 29.54 9.88 26.82
CA SER A 64 30.04 11.04 27.57
C SER A 64 31.41 10.84 28.24
N GLY A 65 32.14 9.78 27.88
CA GLY A 65 33.51 9.55 28.37
C GLY A 65 33.62 8.75 29.68
N TRP A 66 32.52 8.17 30.17
CA TRP A 66 32.51 7.41 31.42
C TRP A 66 32.39 5.91 31.13
N GLY A 67 33.34 5.12 31.63
CA GLY A 67 33.30 3.66 31.54
C GLY A 67 32.68 3.04 32.79
N THR A 68 32.40 1.75 32.70
CA THR A 68 31.76 0.99 33.77
C THR A 68 32.75 0.14 34.55
N THR A 69 32.50 -0.07 35.84
CA THR A 69 33.15 -1.10 36.67
C THR A 69 32.30 -2.36 36.68
N THR A 70 31.31 -2.39 37.57
CA THR A 70 30.36 -3.48 37.74
C THR A 70 28.96 -3.01 37.36
N VAL A 71 28.27 -3.78 36.54
CA VAL A 71 26.89 -3.55 36.12
C VAL A 71 26.02 -4.67 36.66
N ILE A 72 25.03 -4.33 37.47
CA ILE A 72 24.12 -5.27 38.12
C ILE A 72 22.70 -4.99 37.63
N SER A 73 22.06 -6.02 37.11
CA SER A 73 20.62 -6.05 36.85
C SER A 73 19.95 -6.85 37.96
N SER A 74 19.31 -6.14 38.90
CA SER A 74 18.63 -6.77 40.03
C SER A 74 17.33 -7.48 39.61
N GLY A 75 16.70 -7.01 38.53
CA GLY A 75 15.31 -7.31 38.24
C GLY A 75 14.34 -6.53 39.14
N LYS A 76 13.04 -6.77 38.93
CA LYS A 76 11.96 -6.16 39.73
C LYS A 76 10.87 -7.19 40.05
N ASP A 77 11.20 -8.11 40.96
CA ASP A 77 10.24 -9.06 41.55
C ASP A 77 9.79 -8.63 42.95
N VAL A 78 8.86 -9.39 43.53
CA VAL A 78 8.35 -9.17 44.90
C VAL A 78 9.47 -9.19 45.94
N TYR A 79 10.44 -10.08 45.76
CA TYR A 79 11.61 -10.18 46.62
C TYR A 79 12.88 -9.93 45.80
N ILE A 80 13.62 -8.89 46.15
CA ILE A 80 14.92 -8.59 45.54
C ILE A 80 16.01 -9.14 46.47
N HIS A 81 16.73 -10.15 46.02
CA HIS A 81 17.71 -10.84 46.86
C HIS A 81 19.04 -10.09 47.02
N TYR A 82 19.46 -9.36 45.98
CA TYR A 82 20.60 -8.44 46.01
C TYR A 82 20.08 -7.04 45.71
N ALA A 83 19.80 -6.28 46.77
CA ALA A 83 19.08 -5.02 46.69
C ALA A 83 20.04 -3.81 46.81
N ALA A 84 19.46 -2.61 46.88
CA ALA A 84 20.23 -1.37 46.94
C ALA A 84 21.18 -1.29 48.16
N PRO A 85 20.85 -1.80 49.37
CA PRO A 85 21.79 -1.81 50.49
C PRO A 85 23.02 -2.69 50.25
N GLU A 86 22.86 -3.90 49.71
CA GLU A 86 23.98 -4.78 49.36
C GLU A 86 24.86 -4.15 48.28
N PHE A 87 24.24 -3.53 47.27
CA PHE A 87 24.96 -2.78 46.25
C PHE A 87 25.73 -1.59 46.84
N ALA A 88 25.13 -0.83 47.76
CA ALA A 88 25.79 0.29 48.42
C ALA A 88 27.02 -0.15 49.22
N PHE A 89 26.91 -1.30 49.91
CA PHE A 89 28.03 -1.93 50.59
C PHE A 89 29.13 -2.35 49.60
N ALA A 90 28.80 -3.03 48.51
CA ALA A 90 29.78 -3.43 47.50
C ALA A 90 30.45 -2.21 46.82
N LEU A 91 29.66 -1.18 46.50
CA LEU A 91 30.15 0.08 45.94
C LEU A 91 31.17 0.76 46.86
N ALA A 92 30.89 0.80 48.17
CA ALA A 92 31.82 1.37 49.16
C ALA A 92 33.17 0.64 49.16
N ASN A 93 33.16 -0.68 48.98
CA ASN A 93 34.34 -1.54 49.05
C ASN A 93 35.08 -1.74 47.71
N ASP A 94 34.47 -1.41 46.57
CA ASP A 94 35.14 -1.49 45.28
C ASP A 94 35.99 -0.23 44.99
N ALA A 95 37.31 -0.33 45.18
CA ALA A 95 38.24 0.78 44.95
C ALA A 95 38.26 1.30 43.49
N ARG A 96 37.81 0.50 42.52
CA ARG A 96 37.73 0.90 41.10
C ARG A 96 36.57 1.87 40.85
N SER A 97 35.50 1.71 41.62
CA SER A 97 34.27 2.50 41.48
C SER A 97 34.38 3.83 42.20
N LYS A 98 34.30 4.94 41.46
CA LYS A 98 34.33 6.31 42.00
C LYS A 98 32.93 6.88 42.24
N ALA A 99 31.94 6.44 41.46
CA ALA A 99 30.53 6.79 41.61
C ALA A 99 29.64 5.67 41.08
N ALA A 100 28.33 5.79 41.28
CA ALA A 100 27.36 4.84 40.71
C ALA A 100 26.14 5.51 40.09
N VAL A 101 25.48 4.78 39.18
CA VAL A 101 24.14 5.11 38.67
C VAL A 101 23.15 4.06 39.18
N LEU A 102 22.04 4.52 39.73
CA LEU A 102 20.93 3.68 40.17
C LEU A 102 19.71 3.94 39.29
N TYR A 103 19.20 2.91 38.61
CA TYR A 103 17.92 2.97 37.90
C TYR A 103 16.82 2.31 38.74
N CYS A 104 15.90 3.13 39.24
CA CYS A 104 14.92 2.75 40.24
C CYS A 104 13.50 2.82 39.68
N GLU A 105 12.78 1.72 39.79
CA GLU A 105 11.35 1.63 39.48
C GLU A 105 10.48 1.68 40.76
N PRO A 106 9.21 2.10 40.68
CA PRO A 106 8.28 2.11 41.81
C PRO A 106 8.12 0.73 42.48
N GLY A 107 7.77 0.72 43.77
CA GLY A 107 7.58 -0.47 44.59
C GLY A 107 8.79 -0.83 45.45
N GLY A 108 8.56 -1.22 46.70
CA GLY A 108 9.59 -1.64 47.67
C GLY A 108 10.33 -0.48 48.35
N TYR A 109 10.84 -0.73 49.56
CA TYR A 109 11.50 0.27 50.41
C TYR A 109 13.04 0.13 50.47
N TYR A 110 13.62 -0.87 49.80
CA TYR A 110 15.05 -1.17 49.94
C TYR A 110 15.97 -0.02 49.47
N GLU A 111 15.52 0.86 48.55
CA GLU A 111 16.27 2.07 48.19
C GLU A 111 16.26 3.14 49.30
N LEU A 112 15.22 3.17 50.15
CA LEU A 112 15.17 4.02 51.35
C LEU A 112 16.18 3.54 52.40
N ASP A 113 16.39 2.24 52.53
CA ASP A 113 17.32 1.66 53.52
C ASP A 113 18.80 1.76 53.10
N ALA A 114 19.07 2.01 51.82
CA ALA A 114 20.42 2.10 51.29
C ALA A 114 21.17 3.35 51.78
N THR A 115 22.42 3.16 52.22
CA THR A 115 23.33 4.24 52.65
C THR A 115 24.57 4.26 51.75
N PHE A 116 24.74 5.35 51.00
CA PHE A 116 25.84 5.49 50.04
C PHE A 116 26.97 6.35 50.61
N THR A 117 28.21 5.86 50.53
CA THR A 117 29.43 6.59 50.92
C THR A 117 30.17 7.21 49.74
N LYS A 118 29.79 6.83 48.51
CA LYS A 118 30.30 7.38 47.26
C LYS A 118 29.18 8.11 46.51
N PRO A 119 29.51 9.08 45.63
CA PRO A 119 28.50 9.82 44.89
C PRO A 119 27.63 8.91 44.01
N ILE A 120 26.33 9.22 43.93
CA ILE A 120 25.40 8.48 43.05
C ILE A 120 24.53 9.39 42.18
N VAL A 121 24.14 8.89 41.00
CA VAL A 121 23.04 9.47 40.21
C VAL A 121 21.87 8.50 40.28
N ALA A 122 20.78 8.91 40.94
CA ALA A 122 19.56 8.13 41.01
C ALA A 122 18.62 8.54 39.87
N CYS A 123 18.20 7.58 39.05
CA CYS A 123 17.20 7.75 38.00
C CYS A 123 15.90 7.07 38.42
N VAL A 124 14.92 7.86 38.87
CA VAL A 124 13.61 7.36 39.28
C VAL A 124 12.62 7.54 38.14
N VAL A 125 12.00 6.44 37.69
CA VAL A 125 11.04 6.45 36.58
C VAL A 125 9.64 6.01 37.03
N GLY A 126 8.66 6.11 36.12
CA GLY A 126 7.37 5.45 36.34
C GLY A 126 6.28 6.30 36.98
N ARG A 127 6.41 7.64 37.03
CA ARG A 127 5.35 8.56 37.50
C ARG A 127 3.97 8.30 36.89
N TRP A 128 3.92 7.93 35.61
CA TRP A 128 2.69 7.64 34.86
C TRP A 128 1.91 6.44 35.41
N LYS A 129 2.54 5.54 36.16
CA LYS A 129 1.88 4.35 36.72
C LYS A 129 0.80 4.71 37.74
N SER A 130 0.92 5.85 38.41
CA SER A 130 -0.14 6.40 39.29
C SER A 130 -1.48 6.65 38.58
N LYS A 131 -1.49 6.70 37.23
CA LYS A 131 -2.67 6.94 36.41
C LYS A 131 -3.28 5.67 35.80
N LEU A 132 -2.75 4.48 36.11
CA LEU A 132 -3.20 3.23 35.52
C LEU A 132 -3.95 2.34 36.51
N THR A 133 -5.04 1.73 36.03
CA THR A 133 -5.86 0.76 36.78
C THR A 133 -5.50 -0.69 36.49
N ARG A 134 -4.52 -0.95 35.60
CA ARG A 134 -4.03 -2.28 35.23
C ARG A 134 -2.51 -2.37 35.37
N ALA A 135 -2.02 -3.53 35.83
CA ALA A 135 -0.60 -3.83 35.93
C ALA A 135 0.07 -3.85 34.55
N VAL A 136 1.21 -3.16 34.43
CA VAL A 136 2.02 -3.05 33.20
C VAL A 136 3.47 -3.43 33.52
N GLY A 137 3.89 -4.61 33.05
CA GLY A 137 5.23 -5.15 33.27
C GLY A 137 5.56 -5.41 34.76
N HIS A 138 6.86 -5.62 35.04
CA HIS A 138 7.36 -6.09 36.34
C HIS A 138 6.98 -5.23 37.54
N ALA A 139 6.88 -3.90 37.38
CA ALA A 139 6.52 -3.00 38.47
C ALA A 139 5.00 -2.75 38.63
N GLY A 140 4.14 -3.54 37.96
CA GLY A 140 2.68 -3.42 38.08
C GLY A 140 2.06 -4.14 39.29
N ALA A 141 2.82 -4.97 40.02
CA ALA A 141 2.28 -5.83 41.08
C ALA A 141 2.49 -5.29 42.51
N MET A 142 3.24 -4.19 42.69
CA MET A 142 3.87 -3.89 44.00
C MET A 142 3.72 -2.45 44.52
N ALA A 143 3.30 -1.48 43.69
CA ALA A 143 3.16 -0.10 44.14
C ALA A 143 1.77 0.13 44.73
N GLY A 144 1.71 0.55 46.01
CA GLY A 144 0.47 0.71 46.76
C GLY A 144 0.71 1.35 48.12
N GLY A 145 1.26 2.57 48.13
CA GLY A 145 1.57 3.30 49.36
C GLY A 145 2.65 4.35 49.16
N GLU A 146 3.49 4.57 50.17
CA GLU A 146 4.61 5.54 50.15
C GLU A 146 5.87 5.01 49.46
N ASP A 147 5.77 4.06 48.53
CA ASP A 147 6.89 3.49 47.76
C ASP A 147 6.78 3.73 46.24
N ASP A 148 5.95 4.70 45.86
CA ASP A 148 5.79 5.15 44.48
C ASP A 148 7.00 5.93 43.95
N ALA A 149 6.94 6.35 42.68
CA ALA A 149 8.01 7.12 42.06
C ALA A 149 8.26 8.44 42.82
N LEU A 150 7.21 9.14 43.24
CA LEU A 150 7.33 10.44 43.90
C LEU A 150 7.94 10.30 45.31
N ALA A 151 7.63 9.24 46.03
CA ALA A 151 8.24 8.93 47.32
C ALA A 151 9.72 8.62 47.16
N LYS A 152 10.10 7.74 46.21
CA LYS A 152 11.51 7.45 45.91
C LYS A 152 12.29 8.70 45.49
N GLU A 153 11.67 9.58 44.70
CA GLU A 153 12.27 10.88 44.38
C GLU A 153 12.55 11.70 45.65
N ARG A 154 11.60 11.79 46.59
CA ARG A 154 11.83 12.47 47.88
C ARG A 154 12.96 11.82 48.70
N TRP A 155 13.00 10.48 48.75
CA TRP A 155 14.05 9.75 49.47
C TRP A 155 15.44 10.05 48.92
N PHE A 156 15.59 10.05 47.60
CA PHE A 156 16.87 10.39 46.98
C PHE A 156 17.19 11.88 47.08
N MET A 157 16.22 12.79 47.00
CA MET A 157 16.47 14.22 47.24
C MET A 157 17.05 14.48 48.64
N ASP A 158 16.47 13.85 49.66
CA ASP A 158 16.95 13.95 51.04
C ASP A 158 18.36 13.34 51.21
N LYS A 159 18.55 12.09 50.76
CA LYS A 159 19.87 11.39 50.84
C LYS A 159 20.99 12.16 50.14
N LEU A 160 20.68 12.79 49.01
CA LEU A 160 21.64 13.51 48.19
C LEU A 160 21.77 14.99 48.60
N GLY A 161 20.89 15.50 49.47
CA GLY A 161 20.89 16.89 49.91
C GLY A 161 20.60 17.87 48.77
N VAL A 162 19.62 17.57 47.91
CA VAL A 162 19.21 18.41 46.78
C VAL A 162 17.74 18.80 46.90
N ASP A 163 17.38 19.99 46.42
CA ASP A 163 16.02 20.56 46.52
C ASP A 163 15.16 20.31 45.27
N GLY A 164 15.67 19.54 44.30
CA GLY A 164 14.98 19.30 43.04
C GLY A 164 15.66 18.29 42.13
N ILE A 165 15.02 18.06 40.99
CA ILE A 165 15.46 17.10 39.96
C ILE A 165 16.40 17.79 38.99
N PHE A 166 17.46 17.09 38.62
CA PHE A 166 18.41 17.54 37.61
C PHE A 166 17.79 17.47 36.20
N THR A 167 17.86 18.59 35.49
CA THR A 167 17.82 18.62 34.02
C THR A 167 19.05 19.36 33.48
N PRO A 168 19.45 19.14 32.22
CA PRO A 168 20.54 19.89 31.60
C PRO A 168 20.33 21.42 31.65
N GLU A 169 19.09 21.88 31.56
CA GLU A 169 18.71 23.30 31.57
C GLU A 169 18.65 23.88 32.99
N ALA A 170 18.31 23.04 33.98
CA ALA A 170 18.18 23.40 35.39
C ALA A 170 18.92 22.37 36.26
N PRO A 171 20.27 22.43 36.31
CA PRO A 171 21.06 21.42 37.00
C PRO A 171 20.90 21.54 38.52
N LYS A 172 20.37 20.49 39.15
CA LYS A 172 20.23 20.34 40.61
C LYS A 172 21.02 19.13 41.09
N PHE A 173 22.14 19.37 41.79
CA PHE A 173 23.05 18.31 42.25
C PHE A 173 23.90 18.79 43.44
N SER A 174 24.52 17.84 44.14
CA SER A 174 25.51 18.08 45.19
C SER A 174 26.75 17.21 44.96
N THR A 175 27.77 17.32 45.80
CA THR A 175 28.92 16.39 45.78
C THR A 175 28.50 14.95 46.13
N LYS A 176 27.37 14.75 46.80
CA LYS A 176 26.81 13.43 47.10
C LYS A 176 26.07 12.82 45.91
N GLY A 177 25.59 13.62 44.96
CA GLY A 177 24.89 13.09 43.80
C GLY A 177 23.82 13.98 43.19
N ALA A 178 23.02 13.37 42.31
CA ALA A 178 21.89 14.00 41.64
C ALA A 178 20.71 13.03 41.46
N LEU A 179 19.48 13.56 41.43
CA LEU A 179 18.28 12.84 41.06
C LEU A 179 17.87 13.23 39.64
N VAL A 180 17.61 12.27 38.76
CA VAL A 180 17.03 12.46 37.43
C VAL A 180 15.76 11.63 37.26
N THR A 181 14.88 12.03 36.34
CA THR A 181 13.68 11.25 35.97
C THR A 181 13.68 10.81 34.50
N ASN A 182 14.76 11.10 33.79
CA ASN A 182 14.99 10.73 32.40
C ASN A 182 16.41 10.17 32.26
N ILE A 183 16.53 8.95 31.73
CA ILE A 183 17.82 8.28 31.55
C ILE A 183 18.79 9.09 30.66
N ALA A 184 18.26 9.89 29.72
CA ALA A 184 19.07 10.74 28.86
C ALA A 184 19.82 11.85 29.62
N HIS A 185 19.35 12.20 30.83
CA HIS A 185 20.00 13.21 31.67
C HIS A 185 21.12 12.62 32.56
N ILE A 186 21.20 11.29 32.69
CA ILE A 186 22.19 10.62 33.55
C ILE A 186 23.62 11.06 33.21
N PRO A 187 24.09 11.08 31.95
CA PRO A 187 25.48 11.42 31.67
C PRO A 187 25.84 12.86 32.04
N ALA A 188 24.93 13.81 31.81
CA ALA A 188 25.11 15.21 32.19
C ALA A 188 25.14 15.37 33.72
N ALA A 189 24.19 14.73 34.42
CA ALA A 189 24.13 14.75 35.89
C ALA A 189 25.37 14.13 36.52
N LEU A 190 25.81 12.97 36.02
CA LEU A 190 27.01 12.29 36.50
C LEU A 190 28.25 13.14 36.26
N THR A 191 28.40 13.70 35.06
CA THR A 191 29.54 14.57 34.73
C THR A 191 29.61 15.79 35.65
N ALA A 192 28.46 16.40 35.97
CA ALA A 192 28.40 17.52 36.90
C ALA A 192 28.80 17.13 38.34
N VAL A 193 28.27 16.00 38.85
CA VAL A 193 28.62 15.46 40.17
C VAL A 193 30.09 15.08 40.26
N MET A 194 30.63 14.41 39.23
CA MET A 194 32.03 13.99 39.18
C MET A 194 32.97 15.18 39.12
N ARG A 195 32.63 16.22 38.35
CA ARG A 195 33.38 17.48 38.32
C ARG A 195 33.40 18.17 39.68
N ALA A 196 32.29 18.18 40.40
CA ALA A 196 32.22 18.73 41.76
C ALA A 196 33.10 17.93 42.76
N ASN A 197 33.39 16.67 42.46
CA ASN A 197 34.32 15.81 43.17
C ASN A 197 35.72 15.77 42.51
N ALA A 198 36.08 16.80 41.72
CA ALA A 198 37.38 16.95 41.06
C ALA A 198 37.81 15.74 40.21
N THR A 199 36.85 15.03 39.60
CA THR A 199 37.12 13.86 38.75
C THR A 199 36.74 14.14 37.30
N MET A 200 37.69 13.87 36.40
CA MET A 200 37.50 13.95 34.94
C MET A 200 36.95 12.63 34.37
N PRO A 201 36.30 12.65 33.19
CA PRO A 201 35.90 11.45 32.47
C PRO A 201 37.05 10.44 32.31
N ASP A 202 36.71 9.15 32.26
CA ASP A 202 37.69 8.05 32.14
C ASP A 202 38.40 8.07 30.77
N PHE A 203 37.73 8.59 29.74
CA PHE A 203 38.23 8.75 28.38
C PHE A 203 37.51 9.91 27.67
N GLU A 204 38.04 10.32 26.52
CA GLU A 204 37.40 11.35 25.69
C GLU A 204 35.98 10.92 25.24
N PRO A 205 34.97 11.79 25.31
CA PRO A 205 33.63 11.50 24.82
C PRO A 205 33.61 11.04 23.36
N GLU A 206 32.95 9.91 23.09
CA GLU A 206 32.93 9.28 21.76
C GLU A 206 31.67 9.62 20.94
N GLY A 207 30.72 10.37 21.51
CA GLY A 207 29.48 10.69 20.81
C GLY A 207 28.53 11.60 21.59
N SER A 208 27.28 11.63 21.15
CA SER A 208 26.20 12.35 21.83
C SER A 208 24.89 11.56 21.71
N LEU A 209 23.94 11.87 22.58
CA LEU A 209 22.58 11.30 22.55
C LEU A 209 21.66 12.03 21.56
N ALA A 210 22.20 12.87 20.69
CA ALA A 210 21.41 13.56 19.68
C ALA A 210 20.86 12.57 18.64
N LEU A 211 19.64 12.83 18.17
CA LEU A 211 19.05 12.08 17.06
C LEU A 211 19.90 12.30 15.80
N LYS A 212 20.39 11.21 15.21
CA LYS A 212 21.18 11.22 13.97
C LYS A 212 20.48 10.36 12.92
N PRO A 213 19.72 10.95 11.98
CA PRO A 213 19.19 10.17 10.88
C PRO A 213 20.34 9.77 9.95
N TRP A 214 20.28 8.53 9.49
CA TRP A 214 21.23 7.95 8.53
C TRP A 214 20.46 7.39 7.31
N PHE A 215 19.13 7.51 7.33
CA PHE A 215 18.22 7.32 6.22
C PHE A 215 17.45 8.63 6.01
N GLY A 216 17.37 9.13 4.78
CA GLY A 216 16.74 10.41 4.44
C GLY A 216 15.72 10.29 3.32
N SER A 217 14.92 9.23 3.34
CA SER A 217 13.77 9.14 2.43
C SER A 217 12.54 9.63 3.17
N ASP A 218 12.07 10.81 2.78
CA ASP A 218 10.86 11.41 3.33
C ASP A 218 9.61 10.94 2.55
N ALA A 219 9.80 10.04 1.58
CA ALA A 219 8.77 9.54 0.66
C ALA A 219 7.96 10.64 -0.06
N GLY A 220 8.54 11.84 -0.21
CA GLY A 220 7.87 13.01 -0.81
C GLY A 220 7.06 13.86 0.18
N ILE A 221 7.14 13.57 1.48
CA ILE A 221 6.49 14.35 2.53
C ILE A 221 7.35 15.60 2.81
N ALA A 222 6.74 16.78 2.75
CA ALA A 222 7.39 18.02 3.17
C ALA A 222 7.46 18.09 4.70
N LEU A 223 8.65 17.88 5.27
CA LEU A 223 8.87 17.94 6.71
C LEU A 223 9.23 19.36 7.17
N PRO A 224 8.72 19.82 8.33
CA PRO A 224 9.21 21.05 8.97
C PRO A 224 10.73 21.02 9.19
N PRO A 225 11.44 22.16 9.16
CA PRO A 225 12.91 22.20 9.29
C PRO A 225 13.45 21.53 10.56
N GLN A 226 12.67 21.50 11.63
CA GLN A 226 13.04 20.86 12.90
C GLN A 226 12.99 19.32 12.84
N LEU A 227 12.25 18.75 11.89
CA LEU A 227 12.11 17.32 11.65
C LEU A 227 12.92 16.84 10.43
N ALA A 228 13.26 17.74 9.52
CA ALA A 228 14.15 17.51 8.38
C ALA A 228 15.63 17.48 8.82
N LEU A 229 15.95 16.56 9.73
CA LEU A 229 17.30 16.38 10.23
C LEU A 229 18.24 15.91 9.08
N PRO A 230 19.43 16.50 8.92
CA PRO A 230 20.34 16.13 7.84
C PRO A 230 20.87 14.71 8.03
N VAL A 231 20.85 13.93 6.94
CA VAL A 231 21.46 12.59 6.91
C VAL A 231 22.95 12.71 7.16
N VAL A 232 23.45 11.98 8.17
CA VAL A 232 24.88 11.90 8.46
C VAL A 232 25.46 10.58 7.97
N GLN A 233 26.77 10.55 7.74
CA GLN A 233 27.47 9.30 7.42
C GLN A 233 27.40 8.35 8.63
N ALA A 234 27.00 7.10 8.37
CA ALA A 234 27.02 6.05 9.38
C ALA A 234 28.47 5.72 9.80
N LEU A 235 28.66 5.20 11.01
CA LEU A 235 29.97 4.74 11.46
C LEU A 235 30.39 3.47 10.71
N SER A 236 31.70 3.31 10.49
CA SER A 236 32.24 2.07 9.92
C SER A 236 32.00 0.89 10.87
N PRO A 237 31.63 -0.31 10.38
CA PRO A 237 31.54 -0.73 8.96
C PRO A 237 30.17 -0.51 8.29
N TYR A 238 29.22 0.16 8.96
CA TYR A 238 27.84 0.29 8.46
C TYR A 238 27.72 1.22 7.26
N ASP A 239 28.61 2.20 7.11
CA ASP A 239 28.69 3.07 5.92
C ASP A 239 28.86 2.29 4.62
N GLY A 240 29.75 1.28 4.61
CA GLY A 240 29.94 0.39 3.46
C GLY A 240 28.69 -0.41 3.12
N GLN A 241 27.94 -0.86 4.13
CA GLN A 241 26.68 -1.58 3.95
C GLN A 241 25.60 -0.66 3.36
N VAL A 242 25.48 0.56 3.88
CA VAL A 242 24.56 1.58 3.35
C VAL A 242 24.90 1.92 1.89
N ALA A 243 26.18 2.08 1.55
CA ALA A 243 26.61 2.32 0.18
C ALA A 243 26.25 1.15 -0.77
N ALA A 244 26.36 -0.10 -0.30
CA ALA A 244 25.93 -1.27 -1.06
C ALA A 244 24.40 -1.29 -1.28
N VAL A 245 23.61 -0.98 -0.25
CA VAL A 245 22.14 -0.88 -0.35
C VAL A 245 21.71 0.29 -1.24
N ASN A 246 22.45 1.40 -1.25
CA ASN A 246 22.16 2.55 -2.10
C ASN A 246 22.46 2.31 -3.59
N ARG A 247 23.24 1.28 -3.93
CA ARG A 247 23.38 0.82 -5.32
C ARG A 247 22.15 0.05 -5.80
N GLN A 248 21.29 -0.44 -4.90
CA GLN A 248 20.05 -1.10 -5.27
C GLN A 248 19.00 -0.05 -5.65
N ILE A 249 18.39 -0.24 -6.82
CA ILE A 249 17.26 0.55 -7.32
C ILE A 249 15.94 -0.20 -7.12
N GLY A 250 14.87 0.52 -6.78
CA GLY A 250 13.58 -0.06 -6.44
C GLY A 250 13.46 -0.58 -5.01
N CYS A 251 12.23 -0.90 -4.60
CA CYS A 251 11.93 -1.49 -3.31
C CYS A 251 12.03 -3.02 -3.32
N ILE A 252 12.27 -3.59 -2.15
CA ILE A 252 12.21 -5.04 -1.90
C ILE A 252 11.30 -5.22 -0.68
N PRO A 253 9.98 -5.37 -0.87
CA PRO A 253 9.07 -5.52 0.25
C PRO A 253 9.26 -6.89 0.93
N PRO A 254 8.99 -7.00 2.24
CA PRO A 254 9.06 -8.28 2.94
C PRO A 254 7.99 -9.24 2.42
N ARG A 255 8.36 -10.52 2.28
CA ARG A 255 7.43 -11.56 1.83
C ARG A 255 6.50 -12.05 2.94
N GLN A 256 5.23 -12.20 2.64
CA GLN A 256 4.15 -12.59 3.54
C GLN A 256 3.05 -13.36 2.79
N PRO A 257 2.17 -14.10 3.49
CA PRO A 257 0.98 -14.68 2.87
C PRO A 257 0.04 -13.60 2.32
N MET A 258 -0.42 -13.76 1.08
CA MET A 258 -1.25 -12.75 0.38
C MET A 258 -2.70 -13.18 0.14
N LYS A 259 -3.12 -14.34 0.65
CA LYS A 259 -4.54 -14.73 0.68
C LYS A 259 -5.32 -13.73 1.53
N ASP A 260 -6.39 -13.17 0.97
CA ASP A 260 -7.24 -12.15 1.61
C ASP A 260 -6.49 -10.88 2.12
N ALA A 261 -5.24 -10.66 1.71
CA ALA A 261 -4.40 -9.52 2.12
C ALA A 261 -3.83 -8.80 0.90
N SER A 262 -3.63 -7.48 0.97
CA SER A 262 -3.05 -6.70 -0.14
C SER A 262 -2.34 -5.46 0.36
N GLY A 263 -1.23 -5.13 -0.30
CA GLY A 263 -0.57 -3.82 -0.26
C GLY A 263 -1.03 -2.88 -1.37
N ALA A 264 -1.82 -3.38 -2.33
CA ALA A 264 -2.37 -2.60 -3.44
C ALA A 264 -3.76 -2.05 -3.15
N SER A 265 -4.72 -2.90 -2.79
CA SER A 265 -6.10 -2.49 -2.52
C SER A 265 -6.52 -2.67 -1.07
N GLN A 266 -7.46 -1.83 -0.65
CA GLN A 266 -8.05 -1.84 0.68
C GLN A 266 -9.55 -1.61 0.54
N MET A 267 -10.35 -2.28 1.39
CA MET A 267 -11.78 -2.00 1.54
C MET A 267 -12.03 -1.44 2.94
N ASP A 268 -12.62 -0.25 3.01
CA ASP A 268 -13.02 0.35 4.28
C ASP A 268 -14.23 -0.42 4.85
N ALA A 269 -14.09 -0.99 6.05
CA ALA A 269 -15.14 -1.82 6.63
C ALA A 269 -16.43 -1.03 6.96
N GLN A 270 -16.33 0.27 7.26
CA GLN A 270 -17.47 1.12 7.62
C GLN A 270 -18.16 1.69 6.38
N THR A 271 -17.39 2.26 5.46
CA THR A 271 -17.93 2.95 4.28
C THR A 271 -18.10 2.01 3.08
N GLN A 272 -17.47 0.83 3.09
CA GLN A 272 -17.42 -0.11 1.95
C GLN A 272 -16.86 0.51 0.66
N VAL A 273 -16.24 1.69 0.76
CA VAL A 273 -15.52 2.31 -0.34
C VAL A 273 -14.14 1.64 -0.40
N SER A 274 -13.84 1.06 -1.55
CA SER A 274 -12.52 0.51 -1.80
C SER A 274 -11.54 1.60 -2.22
N SER A 275 -10.25 1.35 -2.05
CA SER A 275 -9.17 2.18 -2.56
C SER A 275 -8.08 1.33 -3.20
N LEU A 276 -7.37 1.90 -4.18
CA LEU A 276 -6.17 1.33 -4.79
C LEU A 276 -5.00 2.31 -4.58
N HIS A 277 -3.92 1.86 -3.94
CA HIS A 277 -2.75 2.66 -3.57
C HIS A 277 -3.12 3.99 -2.90
N GLY A 278 -4.13 3.98 -2.02
CA GLY A 278 -4.62 5.15 -1.29
C GLY A 278 -5.62 6.03 -2.06
N VAL A 279 -5.86 5.79 -3.35
CA VAL A 279 -6.88 6.50 -4.14
C VAL A 279 -8.22 5.76 -3.98
N SER A 280 -9.23 6.43 -3.43
CA SER A 280 -10.57 5.84 -3.30
C SER A 280 -11.24 5.61 -4.66
N MET A 281 -12.15 4.65 -4.77
CA MET A 281 -12.91 4.44 -6.01
C MET A 281 -13.75 5.66 -6.42
N LEU A 282 -14.15 6.50 -5.44
CA LEU A 282 -14.83 7.77 -5.70
C LEU A 282 -13.90 8.78 -6.38
N GLN A 283 -12.67 8.90 -5.87
CA GLN A 283 -11.65 9.74 -6.50
C GLN A 283 -11.23 9.18 -7.86
N ALA A 284 -11.09 7.86 -7.98
CA ALA A 284 -10.73 7.19 -9.23
C ALA A 284 -11.79 7.45 -10.34
N ALA A 285 -13.07 7.54 -9.97
CA ALA A 285 -14.17 7.86 -10.89
C ALA A 285 -14.05 9.24 -11.56
N THR A 286 -13.19 10.12 -11.06
CA THR A 286 -12.95 11.45 -11.65
C THR A 286 -11.63 11.54 -12.42
N GLN A 287 -10.94 10.41 -12.63
CA GLN A 287 -9.62 10.38 -13.27
C GLN A 287 -9.70 9.85 -14.70
N ALA A 288 -8.75 10.27 -15.54
CA ALA A 288 -8.59 9.72 -16.87
C ALA A 288 -8.19 8.24 -16.81
N PHE A 289 -8.58 7.46 -17.83
CA PHE A 289 -8.30 6.02 -17.87
C PHE A 289 -6.79 5.74 -17.84
N GLU A 290 -5.99 6.56 -18.53
CA GLU A 290 -4.53 6.48 -18.54
C GLU A 290 -3.91 6.69 -17.15
N SER A 291 -4.46 7.62 -16.36
CA SER A 291 -4.03 7.84 -14.98
C SER A 291 -4.34 6.63 -14.10
N LEU A 292 -5.42 5.91 -14.37
CA LEU A 292 -5.77 4.68 -13.65
C LEU A 292 -4.84 3.51 -14.00
N VAL A 293 -4.35 3.45 -15.25
CA VAL A 293 -3.30 2.49 -15.64
C VAL A 293 -2.02 2.76 -14.85
N LYS A 294 -1.59 4.04 -14.77
CA LYS A 294 -0.41 4.40 -13.98
C LYS A 294 -0.62 4.14 -12.49
N LEU A 295 -1.80 4.45 -11.95
CA LEU A 295 -2.13 4.16 -10.55
C LEU A 295 -1.97 2.67 -10.25
N ALA A 296 -2.54 1.80 -11.09
CA ALA A 296 -2.54 0.37 -10.88
C ALA A 296 -1.14 -0.26 -10.94
N LEU A 297 -0.26 0.24 -11.82
CA LEU A 297 1.06 -0.37 -12.05
C LEU A 297 2.21 0.34 -11.33
N LEU A 298 2.03 1.62 -10.95
CA LEU A 298 3.09 2.49 -10.44
C LEU A 298 2.72 3.29 -9.18
N HIS A 299 1.55 3.00 -8.59
CA HIS A 299 1.09 3.51 -7.29
C HIS A 299 0.82 5.03 -7.23
N GLU A 300 0.69 5.70 -8.39
CA GLU A 300 0.41 7.14 -8.49
C GLU A 300 -0.37 7.47 -9.78
N LEU A 301 -1.17 8.55 -9.78
CA LEU A 301 -2.04 8.93 -10.92
C LEU A 301 -1.29 9.53 -12.12
N GLY A 302 -0.06 10.00 -11.91
CA GLY A 302 0.75 10.67 -12.93
C GLY A 302 0.31 12.08 -13.31
N ASP A 303 1.10 12.68 -14.19
CA ASP A 303 0.87 13.98 -14.81
C ASP A 303 0.31 13.86 -16.25
N GLU A 304 0.23 14.97 -16.97
CA GLU A 304 -0.20 15.03 -18.36
C GLU A 304 0.77 14.29 -19.32
N ASN A 305 2.07 14.33 -19.05
CA ASN A 305 3.06 13.63 -19.87
C ASN A 305 2.91 12.12 -19.74
N ASP A 306 2.69 11.64 -18.51
CA ASP A 306 2.42 10.23 -18.23
C ASP A 306 1.19 9.73 -18.99
N ARG A 307 0.11 10.52 -19.06
CA ARG A 307 -1.09 10.15 -19.82
C ARG A 307 -0.81 9.99 -21.32
N ARG A 308 -0.01 10.88 -21.91
CA ARG A 308 0.41 10.79 -23.32
C ARG A 308 1.23 9.52 -23.59
N LEU A 309 2.16 9.19 -22.69
CA LEU A 309 2.99 7.99 -22.75
C LEU A 309 2.16 6.70 -22.67
N VAL A 310 1.24 6.62 -21.70
CA VAL A 310 0.34 5.47 -21.53
C VAL A 310 -0.57 5.29 -22.75
N ALA A 311 -1.17 6.38 -23.26
CA ALA A 311 -2.04 6.33 -24.42
C ALA A 311 -1.33 5.75 -25.65
N THR A 312 -0.13 6.24 -25.99
CA THR A 312 0.65 5.71 -27.12
C THR A 312 1.07 4.26 -26.92
N ALA A 313 1.54 3.89 -25.72
CA ALA A 313 1.98 2.52 -25.43
C ALA A 313 0.85 1.50 -25.59
N LEU A 314 -0.36 1.82 -25.11
CA LEU A 314 -1.51 0.92 -25.20
C LEU A 314 -2.10 0.89 -26.62
N ALA A 315 -2.23 2.05 -27.26
CA ALA A 315 -2.75 2.16 -28.63
C ALA A 315 -1.91 1.37 -29.64
N ALA A 316 -0.61 1.21 -29.41
CA ALA A 316 0.27 0.39 -30.25
C ALA A 316 -0.08 -1.11 -30.26
N HIS A 317 -0.96 -1.55 -29.35
CA HIS A 317 -1.32 -2.96 -29.17
C HIS A 317 -2.83 -3.25 -29.27
N VAL A 318 -3.67 -2.26 -29.62
CA VAL A 318 -5.13 -2.48 -29.77
C VAL A 318 -5.52 -3.02 -31.13
N ASN A 319 -4.80 -2.64 -32.20
CA ASN A 319 -5.09 -3.18 -33.52
C ASN A 319 -4.45 -4.56 -33.71
N LEU A 320 -5.28 -5.60 -33.60
CA LEU A 320 -4.87 -7.00 -33.69
C LEU A 320 -5.03 -7.59 -35.10
N HIS A 321 -5.19 -6.77 -36.14
CA HIS A 321 -5.38 -7.25 -37.51
C HIS A 321 -4.26 -8.23 -37.94
N GLY A 322 -4.64 -9.42 -38.41
CA GLY A 322 -3.71 -10.45 -38.88
C GLY A 322 -2.91 -11.16 -37.78
N THR A 323 -3.24 -10.95 -36.50
CA THR A 323 -2.53 -11.57 -35.37
C THR A 323 -3.22 -12.85 -34.89
N PRO A 324 -2.48 -13.83 -34.31
CA PRO A 324 -3.08 -15.01 -33.70
C PRO A 324 -3.90 -14.69 -32.45
N GLU A 325 -3.63 -13.57 -31.77
CA GLU A 325 -4.43 -13.04 -30.67
C GLU A 325 -5.90 -12.81 -31.13
N LEU A 326 -6.08 -12.11 -32.25
CA LEU A 326 -7.41 -11.87 -32.82
C LEU A 326 -8.07 -13.16 -33.29
N ALA A 327 -7.31 -14.04 -33.95
CA ALA A 327 -7.84 -15.33 -34.41
C ALA A 327 -8.34 -16.20 -33.25
N ALA A 328 -7.62 -16.23 -32.12
CA ALA A 328 -8.03 -16.95 -30.93
C ALA A 328 -9.26 -16.32 -30.26
N ALA A 329 -9.31 -14.99 -30.16
CA ALA A 329 -10.47 -14.27 -29.64
C ALA A 329 -11.72 -14.53 -30.50
N GLN A 330 -11.60 -14.41 -31.82
CA GLN A 330 -12.73 -14.62 -32.73
C GLN A 330 -13.21 -16.07 -32.69
N ALA A 331 -12.31 -17.06 -32.72
CA ALA A 331 -12.70 -18.46 -32.60
C ALA A 331 -13.44 -18.75 -31.28
N SER A 332 -13.04 -18.11 -30.18
CA SER A 332 -13.74 -18.20 -28.90
C SER A 332 -15.12 -17.53 -28.95
N ARG A 333 -15.23 -16.36 -29.59
CA ARG A 333 -16.48 -15.60 -29.76
C ARG A 333 -17.48 -16.35 -30.64
N ASP A 334 -17.05 -16.87 -31.78
CA ASP A 334 -17.88 -17.63 -32.72
C ASP A 334 -18.41 -18.93 -32.10
N ALA A 335 -17.71 -19.46 -31.09
CA ALA A 335 -18.15 -20.60 -30.29
C ALA A 335 -19.19 -20.23 -29.21
N GLY A 336 -19.59 -18.96 -29.10
CA GLY A 336 -20.58 -18.48 -28.14
C GLY A 336 -20.05 -18.30 -26.71
N ASN A 337 -18.73 -18.18 -26.54
CA ASN A 337 -18.16 -17.97 -25.21
C ASN A 337 -18.43 -16.55 -24.68
N ALA A 338 -18.55 -16.45 -23.36
CA ALA A 338 -18.66 -15.18 -22.68
C ALA A 338 -17.40 -14.31 -22.83
N PRO A 339 -17.50 -12.97 -22.71
CA PRO A 339 -16.39 -12.04 -22.91
C PRO A 339 -15.10 -12.37 -22.17
N ASN A 340 -15.20 -12.82 -20.92
CA ASN A 340 -14.03 -13.20 -20.13
C ASN A 340 -13.24 -14.38 -20.75
N ALA A 341 -13.93 -15.36 -21.34
CA ALA A 341 -13.30 -16.47 -22.04
C ALA A 341 -12.74 -16.08 -23.41
N VAL A 342 -13.40 -15.15 -24.12
CA VAL A 342 -12.86 -14.53 -25.35
C VAL A 342 -11.53 -13.81 -25.06
N LEU A 343 -11.52 -12.97 -24.04
CA LEU A 343 -10.32 -12.25 -23.61
C LEU A 343 -9.23 -13.21 -23.08
N ALA A 344 -9.61 -14.29 -22.40
CA ALA A 344 -8.66 -15.29 -21.93
C ALA A 344 -7.95 -16.01 -23.09
N ALA A 345 -8.66 -16.28 -24.19
CA ALA A 345 -8.07 -16.85 -25.39
C ALA A 345 -6.99 -15.94 -25.99
N ALA A 346 -7.25 -14.62 -26.08
CA ALA A 346 -6.25 -13.65 -26.53
C ALA A 346 -5.06 -13.55 -25.56
N ALA A 347 -5.32 -13.43 -24.25
CA ALA A 347 -4.27 -13.37 -23.23
C ALA A 347 -3.33 -14.58 -23.27
N ALA A 348 -3.85 -15.77 -23.57
CA ALA A 348 -3.04 -17.00 -23.64
C ALA A 348 -1.95 -16.93 -24.72
N ILE A 349 -2.16 -16.12 -25.77
CA ILE A 349 -1.19 -15.95 -26.88
C ILE A 349 -0.07 -14.97 -26.51
N VAL A 350 -0.32 -14.00 -25.62
CA VAL A 350 0.65 -12.98 -25.16
C VAL A 350 1.56 -13.54 -24.05
N GLY A 351 2.21 -14.68 -24.33
CA GLY A 351 3.11 -15.36 -23.40
C GLY A 351 4.52 -14.75 -23.31
N PRO A 352 5.42 -15.32 -22.47
CA PRO A 352 6.73 -14.74 -22.17
C PRO A 352 7.61 -14.40 -23.39
N ARG A 353 7.57 -15.22 -24.44
CA ARG A 353 8.38 -14.99 -25.66
C ARG A 353 7.95 -13.77 -26.48
N ARG A 354 6.71 -13.30 -26.33
CA ARG A 354 6.17 -12.16 -27.09
C ARG A 354 6.63 -10.81 -26.56
N GLN A 355 7.08 -10.76 -25.31
CA GLN A 355 7.45 -9.55 -24.58
C GLN A 355 8.94 -9.44 -24.28
N GLN A 356 9.71 -10.51 -24.57
CA GLN A 356 11.05 -10.70 -24.04
C GLN A 356 11.98 -9.56 -24.42
N GLY A 357 11.95 -9.14 -25.69
CA GLY A 357 12.75 -8.02 -26.18
C GLY A 357 12.46 -6.72 -25.44
N ALA A 358 11.18 -6.39 -25.21
CA ALA A 358 10.80 -5.17 -24.52
C ALA A 358 11.20 -5.18 -23.03
N ARG A 359 11.11 -6.33 -22.36
CA ARG A 359 11.55 -6.46 -20.95
C ARG A 359 13.07 -6.40 -20.81
N GLU A 360 13.80 -7.06 -21.70
CA GLU A 360 15.26 -7.00 -21.73
C GLU A 360 15.76 -5.59 -22.03
N ALA A 361 15.10 -4.88 -22.96
CA ALA A 361 15.38 -3.47 -23.23
C ALA A 361 15.11 -2.59 -22.00
N ALA A 362 13.99 -2.79 -21.29
CA ALA A 362 13.68 -2.03 -20.07
C ALA A 362 14.72 -2.27 -18.96
N LYS A 363 15.13 -3.53 -18.77
CA LYS A 363 16.20 -3.91 -17.82
C LYS A 363 17.51 -3.19 -18.15
N LEU A 364 17.91 -3.20 -19.42
CA LEU A 364 19.12 -2.53 -19.88
C LEU A 364 19.05 -1.01 -19.67
N MET A 365 17.92 -0.39 -20.01
CA MET A 365 17.70 1.04 -19.80
C MET A 365 17.78 1.41 -18.31
N ILE A 366 17.19 0.62 -17.41
CA ILE A 366 17.30 0.83 -15.96
C ILE A 366 18.77 0.84 -15.53
N ASP A 367 19.56 -0.14 -15.96
CA ASP A 367 20.97 -0.25 -15.59
C ASP A 367 21.80 0.94 -16.11
N ARG A 368 21.62 1.32 -17.39
CA ARG A 368 22.36 2.42 -18.01
C ARG A 368 22.03 3.77 -17.37
N PHE A 369 20.75 4.07 -17.17
CA PHE A 369 20.35 5.35 -16.59
C PHE A 369 20.58 5.45 -15.08
N ALA A 370 20.58 4.32 -14.36
CA ALA A 370 20.98 4.30 -12.95
C ALA A 370 22.48 4.61 -12.81
N ALA A 371 23.31 4.03 -13.68
CA ALA A 371 24.74 4.32 -13.73
C ALA A 371 25.01 5.79 -14.11
N ALA A 372 24.25 6.34 -15.05
CA ALA A 372 24.31 7.75 -15.46
C ALA A 372 23.66 8.72 -14.44
N LYS A 373 23.10 8.21 -13.33
CA LYS A 373 22.50 8.98 -12.22
C LYS A 373 21.36 9.92 -12.65
N LEU A 374 20.56 9.51 -13.63
CA LEU A 374 19.38 10.26 -14.07
C LEU A 374 18.44 10.53 -12.88
N LYS A 375 18.05 11.80 -12.70
CA LYS A 375 17.14 12.22 -11.62
C LYS A 375 15.69 12.32 -12.06
N ASN A 376 15.47 12.92 -13.23
CA ASN A 376 14.15 13.14 -13.79
C ASN A 376 14.12 12.62 -15.24
N ALA A 377 13.22 11.68 -15.53
CA ALA A 377 13.07 11.08 -16.86
C ALA A 377 12.45 12.01 -17.91
N GLN A 378 11.97 13.18 -17.50
CA GLN A 378 11.42 14.22 -18.36
C GLN A 378 12.37 15.43 -18.52
N ASP A 379 13.60 15.36 -17.99
CA ASP A 379 14.56 16.46 -18.06
C ASP A 379 15.19 16.59 -19.46
N GLU A 380 14.71 17.55 -20.24
CA GLU A 380 15.22 17.85 -21.58
C GLU A 380 16.68 18.34 -21.57
N ALA A 381 17.20 18.86 -20.45
CA ALA A 381 18.58 19.30 -20.34
C ALA A 381 19.55 18.16 -19.98
N PHE A 382 19.06 16.96 -19.69
CA PHE A 382 19.92 15.82 -19.36
C PHE A 382 20.85 15.47 -20.53
N ASP A 383 22.15 15.31 -20.25
CA ASP A 383 23.14 14.93 -21.26
C ASP A 383 23.04 13.42 -21.56
N ILE A 384 22.30 13.08 -22.61
CA ILE A 384 22.13 11.69 -23.08
C ILE A 384 23.44 11.07 -23.58
N ALA A 385 24.46 11.86 -23.94
CA ALA A 385 25.76 11.33 -24.36
C ALA A 385 26.58 10.76 -23.19
N SER A 386 26.21 11.08 -21.95
CA SER A 386 26.79 10.51 -20.73
C SER A 386 26.35 9.06 -20.46
N VAL A 387 25.34 8.57 -21.19
CA VAL A 387 24.79 7.22 -21.03
C VAL A 387 25.58 6.25 -21.90
N ASP A 388 26.19 5.26 -21.28
CA ASP A 388 26.95 4.21 -21.97
C ASP A 388 26.08 3.42 -22.97
N ILE A 389 26.60 3.23 -24.18
CA ILE A 389 25.92 2.55 -25.29
C ILE A 389 26.48 1.14 -25.54
N GLU A 390 27.55 0.72 -24.86
CA GLU A 390 28.11 -0.62 -25.01
C GLU A 390 27.06 -1.68 -24.66
N GLY A 391 26.87 -2.69 -25.52
CA GLY A 391 25.90 -3.76 -25.28
C GLY A 391 24.43 -3.39 -25.56
N CYS A 392 24.17 -2.22 -26.18
CA CYS A 392 22.84 -1.74 -26.54
C CYS A 392 22.43 -2.06 -27.98
N GLU A 393 23.17 -2.91 -28.70
CA GLU A 393 22.94 -3.22 -30.11
C GLU A 393 21.58 -3.90 -30.36
N SER A 394 21.01 -4.53 -29.35
CA SER A 394 19.68 -5.15 -29.41
C SER A 394 18.52 -4.15 -29.44
N LEU A 395 18.77 -2.88 -29.11
CA LEU A 395 17.76 -1.82 -29.09
C LEU A 395 17.46 -1.27 -30.49
N THR A 396 18.37 -1.47 -31.43
CA THR A 396 18.26 -0.97 -32.80
C THR A 396 18.44 -2.10 -33.82
N ARG A 397 18.08 -1.81 -35.07
CA ARG A 397 18.28 -2.72 -36.21
C ARG A 397 18.64 -1.94 -37.47
N ALA A 398 19.07 -2.65 -38.52
CA ALA A 398 19.53 -2.03 -39.77
C ALA A 398 18.39 -1.44 -40.62
N THR A 399 17.17 -1.95 -40.49
CA THR A 399 15.99 -1.53 -41.28
C THR A 399 14.96 -0.81 -40.41
N PRO A 400 14.20 0.17 -40.92
CA PRO A 400 13.15 0.83 -40.13
C PRO A 400 12.10 -0.16 -39.62
N ASP A 401 11.71 -0.06 -38.35
CA ASP A 401 10.59 -0.80 -37.73
C ASP A 401 9.33 0.05 -37.79
N GLU A 402 8.33 -0.39 -38.55
CA GLU A 402 7.08 0.35 -38.78
C GLU A 402 6.36 0.68 -37.47
N ARG A 403 6.31 -0.26 -36.52
CA ARG A 403 5.68 -0.04 -35.22
C ARG A 403 6.48 0.95 -34.38
N ALA A 404 7.81 0.88 -34.42
CA ALA A 404 8.67 1.84 -33.73
C ALA A 404 8.47 3.27 -34.29
N GLN A 405 8.45 3.41 -35.61
CA GLN A 405 8.25 4.69 -36.29
C GLN A 405 6.87 5.28 -35.97
N ALA A 406 5.82 4.46 -36.01
CA ALA A 406 4.47 4.88 -35.68
C ALA A 406 4.36 5.35 -34.22
N MET A 407 4.93 4.62 -33.27
CA MET A 407 4.96 5.03 -31.86
C MET A 407 5.76 6.33 -31.65
N LEU A 408 6.95 6.45 -32.25
CA LEU A 408 7.77 7.67 -32.14
C LEU A 408 7.05 8.89 -32.72
N ALA A 409 6.39 8.73 -33.88
CA ALA A 409 5.56 9.79 -34.48
C ALA A 409 4.37 10.15 -33.58
N GLY A 410 3.70 9.15 -32.97
CA GLY A 410 2.62 9.36 -32.02
C GLY A 410 3.07 10.12 -30.76
N LEU A 411 4.21 9.74 -30.19
CA LEU A 411 4.82 10.46 -29.05
C LEU A 411 5.13 11.91 -29.39
N GLN A 412 5.69 12.15 -30.59
CA GLN A 412 5.99 13.50 -31.06
C GLN A 412 4.69 14.31 -31.27
N ALA A 413 3.67 13.73 -31.90
CA ALA A 413 2.38 14.39 -32.12
C ALA A 413 1.68 14.79 -30.82
N ARG A 414 1.83 13.98 -29.77
CA ARG A 414 1.33 14.28 -28.42
C ARG A 414 2.19 15.29 -27.64
N GLY A 415 3.40 15.59 -28.11
CA GLY A 415 4.38 16.36 -27.34
C GLY A 415 4.76 15.65 -26.03
N ALA A 416 5.03 14.35 -26.11
CA ALA A 416 5.49 13.56 -24.96
C ALA A 416 6.99 13.74 -24.75
N ASN A 417 7.37 13.98 -23.50
CA ASN A 417 8.74 14.20 -23.05
C ASN A 417 9.30 12.93 -22.42
N SER A 418 10.44 12.47 -22.95
CA SER A 418 11.15 11.30 -22.43
C SER A 418 12.63 11.36 -22.77
N VAL A 419 13.47 11.36 -21.74
CA VAL A 419 14.92 11.23 -21.88
C VAL A 419 15.29 9.89 -22.52
N PHE A 420 14.57 8.81 -22.17
CA PHE A 420 14.80 7.47 -22.71
C PHE A 420 14.52 7.40 -24.21
N VAL A 421 13.42 8.00 -24.68
CA VAL A 421 13.06 8.06 -26.11
C VAL A 421 14.08 8.89 -26.87
N ARG A 422 14.49 10.05 -26.33
CA ARG A 422 15.51 10.90 -26.94
C ARG A 422 16.86 10.19 -27.05
N TRP A 423 17.28 9.49 -26.00
CA TRP A 423 18.49 8.66 -26.01
C TRP A 423 18.38 7.53 -27.03
N LEU A 424 17.28 6.77 -27.03
CA LEU A 424 17.05 5.68 -27.98
C LEU A 424 17.11 6.16 -29.43
N ALA A 425 16.53 7.32 -29.74
CA ALA A 425 16.58 7.92 -31.07
C ALA A 425 17.97 8.42 -31.48
N SER A 426 18.89 8.60 -30.52
CA SER A 426 20.28 9.00 -30.78
C SER A 426 21.21 7.81 -31.07
N LEU A 427 20.77 6.58 -30.80
CA LEU A 427 21.58 5.38 -31.03
C LEU A 427 21.80 5.10 -32.52
N PRO A 428 22.93 4.47 -32.91
CA PRO A 428 23.13 4.04 -34.29
C PRO A 428 22.07 3.03 -34.75
N GLY A 429 21.52 3.25 -35.95
CA GLY A 429 20.49 2.38 -36.55
C GLY A 429 19.06 2.86 -36.30
N TYR A 430 18.08 1.99 -36.53
CA TYR A 430 16.66 2.28 -36.31
C TYR A 430 16.16 1.59 -35.03
N PRO A 431 15.53 2.32 -34.08
CA PRO A 431 14.94 1.71 -32.89
C PRO A 431 13.95 0.59 -33.23
N THR A 432 13.94 -0.47 -32.42
CA THR A 432 12.92 -1.52 -32.51
C THR A 432 11.65 -1.11 -31.76
N GLY A 433 10.49 -1.68 -32.14
CA GLY A 433 9.24 -1.39 -31.43
C GLY A 433 9.30 -1.79 -29.94
N ASP A 434 10.00 -2.87 -29.63
CA ASP A 434 10.22 -3.33 -28.26
C ASP A 434 11.05 -2.33 -27.44
N ALA A 435 12.09 -1.74 -28.05
CA ALA A 435 12.90 -0.71 -27.41
C ALA A 435 12.11 0.59 -27.19
N VAL A 436 11.25 1.00 -28.12
CA VAL A 436 10.40 2.19 -27.93
C VAL A 436 9.39 1.97 -26.79
N LEU A 437 8.76 0.79 -26.73
CA LEU A 437 7.87 0.44 -25.61
C LEU A 437 8.62 0.43 -24.26
N ALA A 438 9.84 -0.12 -24.24
CA ALA A 438 10.71 -0.10 -23.07
C ALA A 438 11.08 1.33 -22.64
N ALA A 439 11.37 2.23 -23.58
CA ALA A 439 11.68 3.63 -23.30
C ALA A 439 10.47 4.34 -22.69
N ILE A 440 9.27 4.14 -23.24
CA ILE A 440 8.02 4.70 -22.70
C ILE A 440 7.80 4.22 -21.26
N THR A 441 7.83 2.91 -21.05
CA THR A 441 7.54 2.31 -19.74
C THR A 441 8.60 2.63 -18.69
N THR A 442 9.88 2.69 -19.07
CA THR A 442 10.94 3.11 -18.14
C THR A 442 10.84 4.59 -17.78
N THR A 443 10.38 5.45 -18.71
CA THR A 443 10.09 6.86 -18.42
C THR A 443 8.99 7.00 -17.36
N LEU A 444 7.86 6.31 -17.57
CA LEU A 444 6.72 6.29 -16.65
C LEU A 444 7.14 5.86 -15.23
N ALA A 445 8.01 4.86 -15.14
CA ALA A 445 8.37 4.23 -13.89
C ALA A 445 9.59 4.85 -13.19
N TRP A 446 10.35 5.74 -13.84
CA TRP A 446 11.64 6.19 -13.33
C TRP A 446 11.55 6.87 -11.96
N ALA A 447 10.58 7.77 -11.79
CA ALA A 447 10.36 8.48 -10.54
C ALA A 447 9.98 7.53 -9.38
N PRO A 448 8.94 6.67 -9.49
CA PRO A 448 8.61 5.73 -8.42
C PRO A 448 9.70 4.67 -8.18
N LEU A 449 10.44 4.25 -9.21
CA LEU A 449 11.55 3.30 -9.09
C LEU A 449 12.73 3.91 -8.32
N SER A 450 13.15 5.11 -8.70
CA SER A 450 14.24 5.85 -8.05
C SER A 450 13.93 6.22 -6.61
N ALA A 451 12.65 6.51 -6.34
CA ALA A 451 12.14 6.77 -4.99
C ALA A 451 11.88 5.50 -4.16
N LYS A 452 12.20 4.31 -4.68
CA LYS A 452 11.95 3.00 -4.05
C LYS A 452 10.49 2.83 -3.60
N ARG A 453 9.52 3.28 -4.41
CA ARG A 453 8.08 3.01 -4.23
C ARG A 453 7.64 1.71 -4.90
N VAL A 454 8.22 1.42 -6.07
CA VAL A 454 8.00 0.17 -6.82
C VAL A 454 9.29 -0.65 -6.89
N SER A 455 9.16 -1.95 -7.11
CA SER A 455 10.32 -2.82 -7.28
C SER A 455 10.88 -2.72 -8.69
N ARG A 456 12.15 -3.10 -8.86
CA ARG A 456 12.76 -3.21 -10.18
C ARG A 456 12.00 -4.19 -11.09
N MET A 457 11.54 -5.29 -10.52
CA MET A 457 10.76 -6.31 -11.24
C MET A 457 9.43 -5.78 -11.77
N ALA A 458 8.72 -4.93 -11.01
CA ALA A 458 7.49 -4.29 -11.47
C ALA A 458 7.74 -3.46 -12.75
N VAL A 459 8.84 -2.70 -12.76
CA VAL A 459 9.23 -1.89 -13.91
C VAL A 459 9.67 -2.75 -15.11
N GLU A 460 10.46 -3.79 -14.87
CA GLU A 460 10.84 -4.76 -15.90
C GLU A 460 9.65 -5.54 -16.47
N SER A 461 8.50 -5.53 -15.79
CA SER A 461 7.26 -6.19 -16.22
C SER A 461 6.29 -5.23 -16.93
N LEU A 462 6.52 -3.92 -16.82
CA LEU A 462 5.62 -2.89 -17.33
C LEU A 462 5.38 -2.95 -18.85
N PRO A 463 6.37 -3.23 -19.72
CA PRO A 463 6.11 -3.45 -21.14
C PRO A 463 5.08 -4.55 -21.42
N TRP A 464 5.17 -5.66 -20.67
CA TRP A 464 4.24 -6.79 -20.83
C TRP A 464 2.82 -6.41 -20.40
N TRP A 465 2.68 -5.62 -19.33
CA TRP A 465 1.38 -5.09 -18.92
C TRP A 465 0.74 -4.21 -20.01
N MET A 466 1.50 -3.30 -20.61
CA MET A 466 0.99 -2.45 -21.70
C MET A 466 0.52 -3.29 -22.89
N GLN A 467 1.31 -4.29 -23.30
CA GLN A 467 0.92 -5.19 -24.38
C GLN A 467 -0.34 -5.98 -24.04
N LEU A 468 -0.45 -6.52 -22.82
CA LEU A 468 -1.62 -7.28 -22.37
C LEU A 468 -2.88 -6.41 -22.34
N PHE A 469 -2.80 -5.22 -21.76
CA PHE A 469 -3.95 -4.31 -21.67
C PHE A 469 -4.43 -3.87 -23.06
N GLY A 470 -3.50 -3.44 -23.92
CA GLY A 470 -3.83 -3.08 -25.31
C GLY A 470 -4.44 -4.26 -26.07
N THR A 471 -3.87 -5.46 -25.92
CA THR A 471 -4.39 -6.67 -26.56
C THR A 471 -5.79 -7.02 -26.06
N LEU A 472 -6.08 -6.92 -24.76
CA LEU A 472 -7.40 -7.26 -24.23
C LEU A 472 -8.47 -6.22 -24.61
N ILE A 473 -8.11 -4.93 -24.71
CA ILE A 473 -9.00 -3.89 -25.26
C ILE A 473 -9.24 -4.12 -26.75
N GLY A 474 -8.21 -4.49 -27.51
CA GLY A 474 -8.36 -4.84 -28.92
C GLY A 474 -9.25 -6.08 -29.10
N ALA A 475 -8.96 -7.15 -28.37
CA ALA A 475 -9.63 -8.45 -28.49
C ALA A 475 -11.10 -8.45 -28.08
N SER A 476 -11.57 -7.45 -27.30
CA SER A 476 -13.00 -7.32 -27.04
C SER A 476 -13.79 -6.92 -28.27
N ALA A 477 -13.18 -6.21 -29.23
CA ALA A 477 -13.83 -5.85 -30.49
C ALA A 477 -13.91 -7.07 -31.42
N ASP A 478 -14.93 -7.09 -32.27
CA ASP A 478 -15.09 -8.11 -33.31
C ASP A 478 -14.01 -7.98 -34.41
N ALA A 479 -13.63 -9.09 -35.04
CA ALA A 479 -12.62 -9.10 -36.10
C ALA A 479 -12.95 -8.15 -37.26
N SER A 480 -14.22 -7.88 -37.55
CA SER A 480 -14.64 -6.89 -38.55
C SER A 480 -14.23 -5.46 -38.25
N ARG A 481 -13.77 -5.16 -37.03
CA ARG A 481 -13.32 -3.82 -36.59
C ARG A 481 -11.80 -3.64 -36.65
N HIS A 482 -11.08 -4.67 -37.09
CA HIS A 482 -9.64 -4.67 -37.27
C HIS A 482 -9.29 -4.65 -38.75
N GLU A 483 -8.54 -3.65 -39.18
CA GLU A 483 -8.09 -3.49 -40.57
C GLU A 483 -6.59 -3.18 -40.60
N PRO A 484 -5.90 -3.39 -41.74
CA PRO A 484 -4.52 -2.94 -41.88
C PRO A 484 -4.43 -1.42 -41.63
N GLY A 485 -3.75 -1.03 -40.56
CA GLY A 485 -3.52 0.38 -40.21
C GLY A 485 -4.72 1.13 -39.61
N ARG A 486 -5.83 0.44 -39.28
CA ARG A 486 -7.05 1.05 -38.75
C ARG A 486 -7.76 0.15 -37.72
N PHE A 487 -8.26 0.73 -36.65
CA PHE A 487 -9.03 0.03 -35.60
C PHE A 487 -10.25 0.83 -35.17
N CYS A 488 -11.42 0.20 -35.18
CA CYS A 488 -12.70 0.82 -34.79
C CYS A 488 -12.98 2.17 -35.49
N GLY A 489 -12.51 2.33 -36.73
CA GLY A 489 -12.68 3.56 -37.52
C GLY A 489 -11.63 4.64 -37.28
N PHE A 490 -10.63 4.41 -36.43
CA PHE A 490 -9.49 5.29 -36.24
C PHE A 490 -8.27 4.77 -36.99
N ASP A 491 -7.60 5.63 -37.75
CA ASP A 491 -6.33 5.26 -38.37
C ASP A 491 -5.20 5.26 -37.33
N ASP A 492 -4.13 4.48 -37.57
CA ASP A 492 -3.02 4.30 -36.62
C ASP A 492 -2.39 5.63 -36.15
N THR A 493 -2.36 6.65 -37.03
CA THR A 493 -1.86 7.98 -36.67
C THR A 493 -2.75 8.67 -35.64
N GLU A 494 -4.08 8.53 -35.75
CA GLU A 494 -5.02 9.06 -34.76
C GLU A 494 -4.92 8.28 -33.44
N LEU A 495 -4.87 6.94 -33.50
CA LEU A 495 -4.74 6.06 -32.34
C LEU A 495 -3.50 6.42 -31.50
N LEU A 496 -2.34 6.51 -32.16
CA LEU A 496 -1.06 6.69 -31.48
C LEU A 496 -0.81 8.14 -31.08
N GLY A 497 -1.35 9.11 -31.84
CA GLY A 497 -1.03 10.54 -31.70
C GLY A 497 -2.11 11.42 -31.09
N GLN A 498 -3.38 11.00 -31.05
CA GLN A 498 -4.51 11.89 -30.71
C GLN A 498 -5.48 11.27 -29.70
N ARG A 499 -5.98 10.07 -29.97
CA ARG A 499 -7.09 9.46 -29.21
C ARG A 499 -6.70 9.12 -27.77
N SER A 500 -7.59 9.38 -26.83
CA SER A 500 -7.47 8.88 -25.46
C SER A 500 -7.75 7.38 -25.37
N LEU A 501 -7.23 6.74 -24.33
CA LEU A 501 -7.53 5.35 -24.04
C LEU A 501 -9.02 5.14 -23.78
N ALA A 502 -9.70 6.13 -23.20
CA ALA A 502 -11.14 6.09 -22.97
C ALA A 502 -11.92 6.08 -24.30
N GLU A 503 -11.55 6.90 -25.29
CA GLU A 503 -12.15 6.86 -26.64
C GLU A 503 -11.92 5.51 -27.32
N ILE A 504 -10.68 5.00 -27.27
CA ILE A 504 -10.32 3.72 -27.90
C ILE A 504 -11.10 2.56 -27.28
N ALA A 505 -11.14 2.47 -25.95
CA ALA A 505 -11.84 1.41 -25.25
C ALA A 505 -13.37 1.52 -25.41
N PHE A 506 -13.92 2.73 -25.44
CA PHE A 506 -15.33 2.95 -25.73
C PHE A 506 -15.69 2.48 -27.14
N ALA A 507 -14.90 2.85 -28.15
CA ALA A 507 -15.12 2.43 -29.53
C ALA A 507 -14.96 0.91 -29.71
N ALA A 508 -14.01 0.30 -29.00
CA ALA A 508 -13.84 -1.15 -28.97
C ALA A 508 -15.05 -1.88 -28.37
N LEU A 509 -15.65 -1.30 -27.34
CA LEU A 509 -16.81 -1.85 -26.64
C LEU A 509 -18.11 -1.70 -27.43
N LEU A 510 -18.34 -0.52 -28.01
CA LEU A 510 -19.66 -0.13 -28.56
C LEU A 510 -19.70 0.03 -30.07
N GLY A 511 -18.54 -0.03 -30.74
CA GLY A 511 -18.46 0.09 -32.20
C GLY A 511 -18.86 1.45 -32.75
N VAL A 512 -18.98 2.47 -31.88
CA VAL A 512 -19.34 3.86 -32.19
C VAL A 512 -18.41 4.83 -31.48
N GLN A 513 -18.33 6.05 -32.01
CA GLN A 513 -17.56 7.14 -31.43
C GLN A 513 -18.30 7.75 -30.24
N PRO A 514 -17.63 8.01 -29.09
CA PRO A 514 -18.29 8.58 -27.92
C PRO A 514 -18.63 10.06 -28.13
N ALA A 515 -19.78 10.50 -27.62
CA ALA A 515 -19.99 11.91 -27.29
C ALA A 515 -19.31 12.27 -25.95
N ASP A 516 -19.15 13.55 -25.64
CA ASP A 516 -18.49 14.01 -24.41
C ASP A 516 -19.17 13.45 -23.14
N ASP A 517 -20.50 13.41 -23.12
CA ASP A 517 -21.28 12.86 -22.00
C ASP A 517 -21.11 11.35 -21.84
N ASP A 518 -20.99 10.61 -22.96
CA ASP A 518 -20.76 9.17 -22.95
C ASP A 518 -19.36 8.86 -22.41
N LEU A 519 -18.37 9.66 -22.83
CA LEU A 519 -17.00 9.50 -22.38
C LEU A 519 -16.88 9.74 -20.87
N PHE A 520 -17.56 10.76 -20.35
CA PHE A 520 -17.61 11.03 -18.92
C PHE A 520 -18.25 9.88 -18.14
N ALA A 521 -19.40 9.37 -18.60
CA ALA A 521 -20.07 8.23 -17.98
C ALA A 521 -19.18 6.97 -18.00
N PHE A 522 -18.53 6.70 -19.13
CA PHE A 522 -17.58 5.60 -19.28
C PHE A 522 -16.40 5.71 -18.32
N GLN A 523 -15.73 6.87 -18.25
CA GLN A 523 -14.61 7.11 -17.33
C GLN A 523 -15.02 6.95 -15.86
N THR A 524 -16.21 7.47 -15.51
CA THR A 524 -16.80 7.30 -14.18
C THR A 524 -16.95 5.82 -13.81
N LEU A 525 -17.47 5.00 -14.74
CA LEU A 525 -17.61 3.56 -14.55
C LEU A 525 -16.26 2.87 -14.39
N VAL A 526 -15.27 3.21 -15.24
CA VAL A 526 -13.91 2.66 -15.16
C VAL A 526 -13.32 2.91 -13.77
N GLY A 527 -13.42 4.14 -13.24
CA GLY A 527 -12.87 4.46 -11.92
C GLY A 527 -13.60 3.75 -10.77
N LEU A 528 -14.93 3.64 -10.81
CA LEU A 528 -15.72 2.95 -9.78
C LEU A 528 -15.45 1.44 -9.72
N LEU A 529 -15.16 0.84 -10.86
CA LEU A 529 -15.04 -0.61 -11.03
C LEU A 529 -13.60 -1.12 -10.91
N LEU A 530 -12.64 -0.26 -10.62
CA LEU A 530 -11.21 -0.57 -10.61
C LEU A 530 -10.87 -1.69 -9.59
N THR A 531 -11.32 -1.58 -8.34
CA THR A 531 -11.14 -2.63 -7.32
C THR A 531 -12.35 -2.77 -6.38
N ASN A 532 -12.44 -3.93 -5.73
CA ASN A 532 -13.42 -4.23 -4.69
C ASN A 532 -12.73 -4.93 -3.50
N GLY A 533 -11.45 -4.58 -3.30
CA GLY A 533 -10.60 -5.16 -2.28
C GLY A 533 -10.03 -6.54 -2.64
N PRO A 534 -9.11 -7.04 -1.80
CA PRO A 534 -8.38 -8.27 -2.07
C PRO A 534 -9.21 -9.54 -1.93
N GLY A 535 -10.33 -9.49 -1.20
CA GLY A 535 -11.23 -10.64 -1.01
C GLY A 535 -12.13 -10.94 -2.20
N ALA A 536 -12.18 -10.07 -3.22
CA ALA A 536 -12.99 -10.32 -4.41
C ALA A 536 -12.48 -11.56 -5.17
N ILE A 537 -13.39 -12.41 -5.65
CA ILE A 537 -13.02 -13.66 -6.32
C ILE A 537 -12.14 -13.43 -7.57
N SER A 538 -12.34 -12.33 -8.29
CA SER A 538 -11.47 -11.89 -9.39
C SER A 538 -10.01 -11.64 -8.96
N ALA A 539 -9.81 -11.03 -7.78
CA ALA A 539 -8.48 -10.81 -7.21
C ALA A 539 -7.89 -12.12 -6.69
N GLN A 540 -8.70 -12.97 -6.04
CA GLN A 540 -8.26 -14.28 -5.55
C GLN A 540 -7.86 -15.22 -6.70
N GLY A 541 -8.55 -15.19 -7.84
CA GLY A 541 -8.17 -15.95 -9.04
C GLY A 541 -6.81 -15.54 -9.59
N ALA A 542 -6.59 -14.23 -9.70
CA ALA A 542 -5.31 -13.65 -10.13
C ALA A 542 -4.16 -14.03 -9.19
N LYS A 543 -4.37 -13.85 -7.88
CA LYS A 543 -3.42 -14.24 -6.83
C LYS A 543 -3.16 -15.74 -6.78
N GLY A 544 -4.19 -16.54 -6.98
CA GLY A 544 -4.09 -18.00 -7.08
C GLY A 544 -3.14 -18.42 -8.19
N ALA A 545 -3.24 -17.78 -9.36
CA ALA A 545 -2.36 -18.04 -10.49
C ALA A 545 -0.90 -17.64 -10.20
N VAL A 546 -0.67 -16.49 -9.56
CA VAL A 546 0.68 -16.06 -9.11
C VAL A 546 1.26 -17.05 -8.10
N SER A 547 0.50 -17.36 -7.04
CA SER A 547 0.88 -18.30 -6.00
C SER A 547 1.23 -19.69 -6.56
N ALA A 548 0.54 -20.12 -7.62
CA ALA A 548 0.78 -21.40 -8.28
C ALA A 548 2.08 -21.43 -9.11
N ASP A 549 2.54 -20.29 -9.64
CA ASP A 549 3.83 -20.20 -10.36
C ASP A 549 5.02 -20.05 -9.40
N GLY A 550 4.75 -19.65 -8.16
CA GLY A 550 5.73 -19.52 -7.09
C GLY A 550 6.42 -18.16 -7.09
N PRO A 551 5.82 -17.12 -6.46
CA PRO A 551 6.32 -15.75 -6.49
C PRO A 551 7.70 -15.59 -5.82
N GLU A 552 8.18 -16.57 -5.06
CA GLU A 552 9.55 -16.57 -4.50
C GLU A 552 10.63 -16.69 -5.59
N ASN A 553 10.27 -17.17 -6.78
CA ASN A 553 11.07 -17.06 -7.99
C ASN A 553 10.25 -16.31 -9.06
N PRO A 554 10.27 -14.96 -9.06
CA PRO A 554 9.34 -14.18 -9.85
C PRO A 554 9.46 -14.37 -11.37
N GLU A 555 10.62 -14.81 -11.87
CA GLU A 555 10.82 -15.10 -13.30
C GLU A 555 9.90 -16.23 -13.80
N ARG A 556 9.38 -17.07 -12.90
CA ARG A 556 8.42 -18.14 -13.24
C ARG A 556 6.99 -17.63 -13.40
N VAL A 557 6.65 -16.50 -12.80
CA VAL A 557 5.29 -15.96 -12.82
C VAL A 557 4.97 -15.42 -14.20
N GLN A 558 3.92 -15.96 -14.81
CA GLN A 558 3.46 -15.50 -16.11
C GLN A 558 2.31 -14.51 -15.96
N LEU A 559 2.52 -13.24 -16.31
CA LEU A 559 1.51 -12.18 -16.15
C LEU A 559 0.22 -12.47 -16.92
N ASN A 560 0.36 -13.02 -18.12
CA ASN A 560 -0.79 -13.41 -18.94
C ASN A 560 -1.60 -14.55 -18.29
N LYS A 561 -0.94 -15.55 -17.70
CA LYS A 561 -1.61 -16.60 -16.91
C LYS A 561 -2.29 -16.02 -15.68
N ALA A 562 -1.65 -15.06 -15.00
CA ALA A 562 -2.24 -14.40 -13.83
C ALA A 562 -3.49 -13.59 -14.21
N LEU A 563 -3.49 -12.89 -15.35
CA LEU A 563 -4.69 -12.27 -15.90
C LEU A 563 -5.77 -13.28 -16.29
N ILE A 564 -5.40 -14.44 -16.85
CA ILE A 564 -6.37 -15.53 -17.09
C ILE A 564 -6.97 -16.02 -15.77
N GLY A 565 -6.19 -16.06 -14.69
CA GLY A 565 -6.69 -16.31 -13.33
C GLY A 565 -7.79 -15.33 -12.92
N PHE A 566 -7.61 -14.03 -13.20
CA PHE A 566 -8.67 -13.03 -13.05
C PHE A 566 -9.88 -13.35 -13.95
N LEU A 567 -9.68 -13.51 -15.26
CA LEU A 567 -10.76 -13.67 -16.24
C LEU A 567 -11.63 -14.91 -15.95
N THR A 568 -11.00 -16.03 -15.61
CA THR A 568 -11.69 -17.27 -15.23
C THR A 568 -12.46 -17.18 -13.91
N HIS A 569 -12.16 -16.18 -13.08
CA HIS A 569 -12.85 -15.89 -11.82
C HIS A 569 -13.80 -14.69 -11.95
N THR A 570 -14.21 -14.39 -13.18
CA THR A 570 -15.32 -13.48 -13.50
C THR A 570 -16.37 -14.23 -14.30
N GLY A 571 -17.61 -13.75 -14.27
CA GLY A 571 -18.72 -14.37 -14.97
C GLY A 571 -20.03 -13.64 -14.69
N TYR A 572 -21.15 -14.25 -15.09
CA TYR A 572 -22.47 -13.63 -14.93
C TYR A 572 -22.81 -13.27 -13.47
N THR A 573 -22.36 -14.06 -12.49
CA THR A 573 -22.56 -13.75 -11.05
C THR A 573 -21.57 -12.74 -10.48
N HIS A 574 -20.33 -12.71 -11.00
CA HIS A 574 -19.28 -11.79 -10.56
C HIS A 574 -18.75 -11.00 -11.75
N GLY A 575 -19.41 -9.88 -12.01
CA GLY A 575 -19.19 -9.02 -13.18
C GLY A 575 -20.45 -8.80 -14.03
N GLY A 576 -21.37 -9.77 -14.06
CA GLY A 576 -22.61 -9.68 -14.84
C GLY A 576 -23.81 -9.04 -14.15
N ASN A 577 -23.79 -8.78 -12.84
CA ASN A 577 -24.93 -8.22 -12.11
C ASN A 577 -25.41 -6.85 -12.66
N GLY A 578 -24.53 -6.10 -13.33
CA GLY A 578 -24.92 -4.87 -14.03
C GLY A 578 -25.95 -5.11 -15.15
N TYR A 579 -25.90 -6.28 -15.81
CA TYR A 579 -26.87 -6.66 -16.82
C TYR A 579 -28.27 -6.89 -16.23
N GLU A 580 -28.39 -7.49 -15.03
CA GLU A 580 -29.70 -7.67 -14.38
C GLU A 580 -30.40 -6.32 -14.16
N GLY A 581 -29.62 -5.29 -13.77
CA GLY A 581 -30.13 -3.92 -13.63
C GLY A 581 -30.54 -3.30 -14.97
N ILE A 582 -29.79 -3.56 -16.05
CA ILE A 582 -30.12 -3.10 -17.41
C ILE A 582 -31.41 -3.78 -17.90
N ALA A 583 -31.50 -5.11 -17.78
CA ALA A 583 -32.67 -5.88 -18.18
C ALA A 583 -33.92 -5.42 -17.43
N PHE A 584 -33.80 -5.20 -16.12
CA PHE A 584 -34.87 -4.65 -15.30
C PHE A 584 -35.32 -3.27 -15.80
N LEU A 585 -34.40 -2.32 -15.98
CA LEU A 585 -34.71 -0.98 -16.50
C LEU A 585 -35.33 -1.04 -17.90
N ASN A 586 -34.80 -1.86 -18.80
CA ASN A 586 -35.31 -1.99 -20.15
C ASN A 586 -36.75 -2.53 -20.16
N GLU A 587 -37.08 -3.48 -19.27
CA GLU A 587 -38.46 -3.94 -19.08
C GLU A 587 -39.37 -2.80 -18.58
N GLN A 588 -38.93 -1.99 -17.61
CA GLN A 588 -39.75 -0.92 -17.07
C GLN A 588 -40.01 0.20 -18.08
N PHE A 589 -39.05 0.51 -18.94
CA PHE A 589 -39.12 1.61 -19.90
C PHE A 589 -39.60 1.22 -21.30
N ARG A 590 -39.82 -0.08 -21.57
CA ARG A 590 -40.17 -0.63 -22.89
C ARG A 590 -41.29 0.12 -23.61
N ASP A 591 -42.41 0.33 -22.91
CA ASP A 591 -43.65 0.92 -23.47
C ASP A 591 -43.89 2.37 -23.02
N VAL A 592 -42.87 3.01 -22.43
CA VAL A 592 -43.01 4.33 -21.81
C VAL A 592 -42.69 5.47 -22.79
N GLY A 593 -42.02 5.16 -23.91
CA GLY A 593 -41.73 6.14 -24.96
C GLY A 593 -40.63 7.15 -24.59
N LEU A 594 -39.66 6.76 -23.74
CA LEU A 594 -38.52 7.62 -23.40
C LEU A 594 -37.66 7.88 -24.64
N ALA A 595 -37.67 9.13 -25.11
CA ALA A 595 -36.87 9.55 -26.27
C ALA A 595 -35.40 9.73 -25.90
N ASP A 596 -35.09 10.55 -24.90
CA ASP A 596 -33.73 10.84 -24.44
C ASP A 596 -33.62 10.73 -22.91
N PRO A 597 -32.82 9.78 -22.38
CA PRO A 597 -32.65 9.60 -20.94
C PRO A 597 -31.86 10.74 -20.27
N SER A 598 -31.20 11.60 -21.05
CA SER A 598 -30.45 12.75 -20.58
C SER A 598 -31.32 13.99 -20.39
N ASN A 599 -32.55 14.01 -20.91
CA ASN A 599 -33.44 15.16 -20.85
C ASN A 599 -34.23 15.19 -19.52
N PRO A 600 -34.02 16.14 -18.61
CA PRO A 600 -34.79 16.25 -17.36
C PRO A 600 -36.28 16.56 -17.58
N HIS A 601 -36.65 17.03 -18.78
CA HIS A 601 -38.01 17.31 -19.21
C HIS A 601 -38.57 16.26 -20.17
N HIS A 602 -38.15 14.99 -20.01
CA HIS A 602 -38.59 13.86 -20.84
C HIS A 602 -40.11 13.57 -20.80
N GLY A 603 -40.89 14.22 -19.93
CA GLY A 603 -42.36 14.14 -19.92
C GLY A 603 -42.95 12.83 -19.35
N ILE A 604 -42.14 12.02 -18.67
CA ILE A 604 -42.56 10.73 -18.09
C ILE A 604 -42.77 10.90 -16.59
N ASP A 605 -43.89 10.42 -16.08
CA ASP A 605 -44.14 10.31 -14.64
C ASP A 605 -43.39 9.09 -14.06
N LEU A 606 -42.17 9.34 -13.60
CA LEU A 606 -41.32 8.31 -12.99
C LEU A 606 -41.90 7.77 -11.67
N GLN A 607 -42.68 8.58 -10.93
CA GLN A 607 -43.31 8.15 -9.68
C GLN A 607 -44.44 7.15 -9.96
N ALA A 608 -45.29 7.44 -10.95
CA ALA A 608 -46.32 6.51 -11.38
C ALA A 608 -45.72 5.23 -11.98
N LEU A 609 -44.60 5.33 -12.72
CA LEU A 609 -43.88 4.16 -13.23
C LEU A 609 -43.35 3.29 -12.08
N ALA A 610 -42.68 3.90 -11.09
CA ALA A 610 -42.19 3.21 -9.91
C ALA A 610 -43.32 2.52 -9.13
N ALA A 611 -44.45 3.20 -8.92
CA ALA A 611 -45.61 2.64 -8.22
C ALA A 611 -46.14 1.36 -8.91
N ARG A 612 -46.24 1.36 -10.26
CA ARG A 612 -46.63 0.15 -11.01
C ARG A 612 -45.65 -1.00 -10.84
N SER A 613 -44.34 -0.72 -10.83
CA SER A 613 -43.31 -1.73 -10.60
C SER A 613 -43.40 -2.32 -9.19
N VAL A 614 -43.65 -1.47 -8.19
CA VAL A 614 -43.84 -1.88 -6.79
C VAL A 614 -45.08 -2.74 -6.61
N GLU A 615 -46.21 -2.37 -7.22
CA GLU A 615 -47.44 -3.17 -7.17
C GLU A 615 -47.23 -4.59 -7.74
N ARG A 616 -46.55 -4.68 -8.90
CA ARG A 616 -46.20 -5.96 -9.52
C ARG A 616 -45.30 -6.80 -8.62
N TYR A 617 -44.28 -6.19 -8.01
CA TYR A 617 -43.36 -6.87 -7.11
C TYR A 617 -44.03 -7.30 -5.79
N ALA A 618 -44.93 -6.47 -5.23
CA ALA A 618 -45.69 -6.78 -4.04
C ALA A 618 -46.59 -8.01 -4.25
N ARG A 619 -47.29 -8.06 -5.39
CA ARG A 619 -48.10 -9.23 -5.79
C ARG A 619 -47.25 -10.49 -5.93
N TYR A 620 -46.12 -10.42 -6.65
CA TYR A 620 -45.17 -11.52 -6.77
C TYR A 620 -44.69 -12.05 -5.41
N LYS A 621 -44.32 -11.14 -4.50
CA LYS A 621 -43.85 -11.47 -3.15
C LYS A 621 -44.96 -12.15 -2.32
N ALA A 622 -46.19 -11.68 -2.43
CA ALA A 622 -47.35 -12.27 -1.77
C ALA A 622 -47.65 -13.68 -2.31
N GLU A 623 -47.65 -13.86 -3.64
CA GLU A 623 -47.87 -15.16 -4.30
C GLU A 623 -46.80 -16.18 -3.90
N ARG A 624 -45.51 -15.80 -3.92
CA ARG A 624 -44.41 -16.70 -3.51
C ARG A 624 -44.48 -17.09 -2.04
N LYS A 625 -44.83 -16.15 -1.17
CA LYS A 625 -45.03 -16.41 0.26
C LYS A 625 -46.20 -17.36 0.49
N ASN A 626 -47.30 -17.19 -0.25
CA ASN A 626 -48.45 -18.10 -0.18
C ASN A 626 -48.12 -19.50 -0.73
N ALA A 627 -47.23 -19.60 -1.72
CA ALA A 627 -46.75 -20.86 -2.27
C ALA A 627 -45.67 -21.56 -1.42
N GLY A 628 -45.29 -21.01 -0.26
CA GLY A 628 -44.29 -21.61 0.63
C GLY A 628 -42.85 -21.55 0.11
N SER A 629 -42.58 -20.79 -0.96
CA SER A 629 -41.23 -20.61 -1.51
C SER A 629 -40.46 -19.60 -0.67
N LEU A 630 -39.39 -20.03 -0.01
CA LEU A 630 -38.49 -19.13 0.71
C LEU A 630 -37.59 -18.32 -0.23
N ASP A 631 -37.46 -18.75 -1.48
CA ASP A 631 -36.66 -18.06 -2.49
C ASP A 631 -37.50 -17.03 -3.23
N ILE A 632 -37.36 -15.76 -2.84
CA ILE A 632 -38.03 -14.60 -3.42
C ILE A 632 -36.98 -13.80 -4.18
N ALA A 633 -37.16 -13.62 -5.49
CA ALA A 633 -36.27 -12.80 -6.29
C ALA A 633 -36.20 -11.38 -5.73
N LYS A 634 -34.98 -10.85 -5.62
CA LYS A 634 -34.73 -9.47 -5.19
C LYS A 634 -34.84 -8.55 -6.40
N LEU A 635 -35.27 -7.31 -6.18
CA LEU A 635 -35.17 -6.28 -7.21
C LEU A 635 -33.69 -5.95 -7.44
N PRO A 636 -33.18 -6.05 -8.68
CA PRO A 636 -31.81 -5.70 -9.00
C PRO A 636 -31.51 -4.25 -8.62
N GLY A 637 -30.30 -4.00 -8.13
CA GLY A 637 -29.84 -2.64 -7.86
C GLY A 637 -30.42 -1.96 -6.60
N VAL A 638 -31.29 -2.65 -5.84
CA VAL A 638 -31.97 -2.11 -4.67
C VAL A 638 -31.50 -2.78 -3.37
N ASN A 639 -31.23 -1.97 -2.35
CA ASN A 639 -30.77 -2.34 -1.00
C ASN A 639 -29.29 -2.80 -0.94
N HIS A 640 -28.70 -2.80 0.26
CA HIS A 640 -27.31 -3.19 0.48
C HIS A 640 -27.16 -3.96 1.81
N PRO A 641 -26.29 -4.99 1.88
CA PRO A 641 -26.11 -5.79 3.11
C PRO A 641 -25.53 -5.00 4.29
N VAL A 642 -24.84 -3.88 4.03
CA VAL A 642 -24.21 -3.02 5.05
C VAL A 642 -25.03 -1.76 5.33
N PHE A 643 -25.59 -1.11 4.28
CA PHE A 643 -26.38 0.12 4.42
C PHE A 643 -27.85 -0.25 4.61
N LYS A 644 -28.12 -0.85 5.76
CA LYS A 644 -29.44 -1.26 6.20
C LYS A 644 -29.67 -0.72 7.60
N ASP A 645 -30.91 -0.73 8.06
CA ASP A 645 -31.29 -0.37 9.44
C ASP A 645 -31.37 1.13 9.78
N LYS A 646 -31.24 2.05 8.81
CA LYS A 646 -31.67 3.45 8.95
C LYS A 646 -33.08 3.66 8.38
N PRO A 647 -33.85 4.68 8.84
CA PRO A 647 -35.14 5.04 8.23
C PRO A 647 -35.03 5.30 6.72
N VAL A 648 -33.96 6.01 6.32
CA VAL A 648 -33.53 6.17 4.94
C VAL A 648 -32.10 5.67 4.81
N ASN A 649 -31.91 4.65 3.97
CA ASN A 649 -30.60 4.05 3.73
C ASN A 649 -29.98 4.69 2.49
N LEU A 650 -28.69 5.03 2.57
CA LEU A 650 -27.94 5.65 1.48
C LEU A 650 -26.64 4.87 1.27
N ASP A 651 -26.30 4.62 -0.01
CA ASP A 651 -24.98 4.13 -0.41
C ASP A 651 -24.08 5.34 -0.68
N PRO A 652 -22.93 5.51 0.00
CA PRO A 652 -22.05 6.66 -0.20
C PRO A 652 -21.59 6.82 -1.65
N ARG A 653 -21.50 5.73 -2.42
CA ARG A 653 -21.09 5.75 -3.82
C ARG A 653 -22.16 6.34 -4.72
N GLU A 654 -23.43 5.97 -4.48
CA GLU A 654 -24.55 6.54 -5.22
C GLU A 654 -24.72 8.03 -4.91
N VAL A 655 -24.58 8.42 -3.64
CA VAL A 655 -24.66 9.83 -3.22
C VAL A 655 -23.59 10.67 -3.91
N PHE A 656 -22.35 10.18 -3.95
CA PHE A 656 -21.25 10.85 -4.64
C PHE A 656 -21.52 11.02 -6.14
N ILE A 657 -21.95 9.96 -6.83
CA ILE A 657 -22.24 10.04 -8.27
C ILE A 657 -23.41 10.99 -8.56
N ARG A 658 -24.46 10.97 -7.72
CA ARG A 658 -25.56 11.91 -7.81
C ARG A 658 -25.05 13.35 -7.73
N GLU A 659 -24.28 13.67 -6.70
CA GLU A 659 -23.76 15.03 -6.48
C GLU A 659 -22.83 15.47 -7.62
N LEU A 660 -22.02 14.55 -8.14
CA LEU A 660 -21.14 14.79 -9.28
C LEU A 660 -21.94 15.11 -10.56
N CYS A 661 -22.99 14.34 -10.86
CA CYS A 661 -23.88 14.62 -11.99
C CYS A 661 -24.63 15.94 -11.80
N GLU A 662 -25.17 16.21 -10.61
CA GLU A 662 -25.88 17.46 -10.30
C GLU A 662 -24.98 18.69 -10.47
N GLN A 663 -23.71 18.63 -10.04
CA GLN A 663 -22.74 19.72 -10.22
C GLN A 663 -22.42 20.01 -11.69
N ARG A 664 -22.46 18.99 -12.55
CA ARG A 664 -22.25 19.12 -14.00
C ARG A 664 -23.49 19.55 -14.76
N GLY A 665 -24.67 19.44 -14.15
CA GLY A 665 -25.96 19.59 -14.83
C GLY A 665 -26.37 18.35 -15.63
N ASP A 666 -25.74 17.20 -15.37
CA ASP A 666 -26.03 15.94 -16.04
C ASP A 666 -27.27 15.28 -15.42
N TYR A 667 -28.19 14.82 -16.27
CA TYR A 667 -29.36 14.07 -15.85
C TYR A 667 -29.35 12.63 -16.39
N ASN A 668 -29.95 11.72 -15.63
CA ASN A 668 -30.15 10.33 -16.02
C ASN A 668 -31.52 9.83 -15.53
N ALA A 669 -32.47 9.66 -16.45
CA ALA A 669 -33.83 9.21 -16.15
C ALA A 669 -33.89 7.85 -15.44
N PHE A 670 -32.96 6.93 -15.72
CA PHE A 670 -32.91 5.61 -15.11
C PHE A 670 -32.45 5.67 -13.65
N HIS A 671 -31.46 6.50 -13.36
CA HIS A 671 -31.02 6.76 -11.97
C HIS A 671 -32.10 7.47 -11.16
N ALA A 672 -32.77 8.47 -11.76
CA ALA A 672 -33.93 9.14 -11.16
C ALA A 672 -35.09 8.16 -10.88
N TYR A 673 -35.32 7.21 -11.78
CA TYR A 673 -36.32 6.15 -11.58
C TYR A 673 -35.98 5.24 -10.39
N TYR A 674 -34.73 4.80 -10.24
CA TYR A 674 -34.34 3.99 -9.06
C TYR A 674 -34.59 4.72 -7.75
N ARG A 675 -34.38 6.04 -7.69
CA ARG A 675 -34.69 6.86 -6.52
C ARG A 675 -36.19 6.89 -6.23
N CYS A 676 -37.02 7.01 -7.26
CA CYS A 676 -38.49 6.90 -7.11
C CYS A 676 -38.90 5.50 -6.65
N LEU A 677 -38.26 4.45 -7.17
CA LEU A 677 -38.54 3.05 -6.86
C LEU A 677 -38.29 2.72 -5.38
N VAL A 678 -37.15 3.13 -4.82
CA VAL A 678 -36.84 2.83 -3.40
C VAL A 678 -37.78 3.56 -2.44
N GLN A 679 -38.25 4.75 -2.80
CA GLN A 679 -39.25 5.49 -2.03
C GLN A 679 -40.62 4.81 -2.13
N ALA A 680 -41.06 4.46 -3.35
CA ALA A 680 -42.34 3.79 -3.58
C ALA A 680 -42.44 2.43 -2.88
N LEU A 681 -41.33 1.68 -2.77
CA LEU A 681 -41.28 0.42 -2.01
C LEU A 681 -41.61 0.61 -0.53
N PHE A 682 -41.15 1.70 0.07
CA PHE A 682 -41.43 2.06 1.45
C PHE A 682 -42.86 2.54 1.61
N ASP A 683 -43.31 3.46 0.75
CA ASP A 683 -44.67 4.03 0.81
C ASP A 683 -45.75 2.95 0.66
N ALA A 684 -45.50 1.92 -0.16
CA ALA A 684 -46.39 0.77 -0.33
C ALA A 684 -46.27 -0.32 0.76
N GLY A 685 -45.39 -0.14 1.76
CA GLY A 685 -45.17 -1.09 2.84
C GLY A 685 -44.47 -2.41 2.43
N VAL A 686 -43.86 -2.45 1.24
CA VAL A 686 -43.14 -3.63 0.73
C VAL A 686 -41.77 -3.78 1.42
N SER A 687 -41.16 -2.66 1.79
CA SER A 687 -39.97 -2.57 2.64
C SER A 687 -40.26 -1.83 3.94
N ARG A 688 -39.50 -2.14 5.00
CA ARG A 688 -39.64 -1.50 6.32
C ARG A 688 -39.07 -0.08 6.36
N ASN A 689 -38.01 0.16 5.59
CA ASN A 689 -37.30 1.43 5.48
C ASN A 689 -37.17 1.78 4.00
N VAL A 690 -36.81 3.03 3.69
CA VAL A 690 -36.39 3.40 2.34
C VAL A 690 -35.04 2.73 2.08
N TYR A 691 -34.99 1.82 1.10
CA TYR A 691 -33.76 1.14 0.73
C TYR A 691 -32.80 2.10 0.00
N CYS A 692 -31.50 1.81 0.04
CA CYS A 692 -30.55 2.53 -0.79
C CYS A 692 -30.62 2.05 -2.24
N VAL A 693 -30.33 2.94 -3.17
CA VAL A 693 -29.90 2.59 -4.53
C VAL A 693 -28.44 2.17 -4.41
N ASN A 694 -28.10 0.94 -4.82
CA ASN A 694 -26.74 0.42 -4.68
C ASN A 694 -25.88 0.82 -5.89
N VAL A 695 -24.58 0.51 -5.84
CA VAL A 695 -23.65 0.81 -6.94
C VAL A 695 -24.01 0.10 -8.25
N ASP A 696 -24.58 -1.11 -8.20
CA ASP A 696 -24.96 -1.87 -9.40
C ASP A 696 -26.09 -1.17 -10.17
N ALA A 697 -27.06 -0.56 -9.46
CA ALA A 697 -28.09 0.27 -10.09
C ALA A 697 -27.49 1.51 -10.77
N VAL A 698 -26.50 2.16 -10.14
CA VAL A 698 -25.81 3.31 -10.73
C VAL A 698 -25.07 2.88 -12.00
N ILE A 699 -24.36 1.74 -11.94
CA ILE A 699 -23.67 1.17 -13.09
C ILE A 699 -24.64 0.88 -14.23
N ALA A 700 -25.74 0.19 -13.94
CA ALA A 700 -26.78 -0.14 -14.92
C ALA A 700 -27.41 1.13 -15.54
N ALA A 701 -27.68 2.15 -14.73
CA ALA A 701 -28.26 3.41 -15.19
C ALA A 701 -27.30 4.18 -16.11
N LEU A 702 -26.01 4.26 -15.76
CA LEU A 702 -25.00 4.92 -16.59
C LEU A 702 -24.78 4.18 -17.90
N LEU A 703 -24.67 2.85 -17.85
CA LEU A 703 -24.56 2.01 -19.04
C LEU A 703 -25.76 2.15 -19.97
N LEU A 704 -26.98 2.02 -19.43
CA LEU A 704 -28.18 2.10 -20.25
C LEU A 704 -28.37 3.49 -20.84
N LYS A 705 -27.94 4.56 -20.16
CA LYS A 705 -27.93 5.93 -20.71
C LYS A 705 -27.13 6.00 -22.02
N MET A 706 -25.91 5.46 -22.03
CA MET A 706 -25.04 5.45 -23.23
C MET A 706 -25.62 4.57 -24.35
N LEU A 707 -26.29 3.47 -23.99
CA LEU A 707 -26.79 2.47 -24.95
C LEU A 707 -28.21 2.75 -25.44
N TRP A 708 -28.93 3.68 -24.82
CA TRP A 708 -30.36 3.87 -25.08
C TRP A 708 -30.67 4.19 -26.54
N GLN A 709 -29.98 5.17 -27.13
CA GLN A 709 -30.22 5.56 -28.52
C GLN A 709 -29.88 4.43 -29.51
N PRO A 710 -28.70 3.79 -29.43
CA PRO A 710 -28.41 2.60 -30.24
C PRO A 710 -29.49 1.51 -30.15
N ILE A 711 -29.95 1.18 -28.93
CA ILE A 711 -31.01 0.17 -28.72
C ILE A 711 -32.31 0.60 -29.41
N ARG A 712 -32.73 1.86 -29.23
CA ARG A 712 -33.99 2.36 -29.80
C ARG A 712 -34.00 2.42 -31.32
N ARG A 713 -32.83 2.58 -31.96
CA ARG A 713 -32.68 2.51 -33.41
C ARG A 713 -32.63 1.08 -33.97
N GLY A 714 -32.45 0.08 -33.09
CA GLY A 714 -32.25 -1.30 -33.49
C GLY A 714 -30.82 -1.62 -33.94
N ASP A 715 -29.86 -0.73 -33.62
CA ASP A 715 -28.44 -0.92 -33.95
C ASP A 715 -27.76 -1.95 -33.03
N PHE A 716 -28.41 -2.30 -31.91
CA PHE A 716 -27.91 -3.21 -30.86
C PHE A 716 -28.95 -4.26 -30.50
N ALA A 717 -28.56 -5.53 -30.56
CA ALA A 717 -29.36 -6.65 -30.10
C ALA A 717 -29.27 -6.83 -28.57
N GLU A 718 -30.27 -7.47 -27.95
CA GLU A 718 -30.35 -7.64 -26.50
C GLU A 718 -29.16 -8.44 -25.91
N HIS A 719 -28.64 -9.43 -26.65
CA HIS A 719 -27.47 -10.21 -26.24
C HIS A 719 -26.15 -9.41 -26.29
N GLU A 720 -26.08 -8.40 -27.16
CA GLU A 720 -24.92 -7.49 -27.25
C GLU A 720 -24.87 -6.56 -26.03
N LEU A 721 -26.02 -6.27 -25.39
CA LEU A 721 -26.08 -5.49 -24.16
C LEU A 721 -25.49 -6.24 -22.96
N GLU A 722 -25.81 -7.53 -22.81
CA GLU A 722 -25.21 -8.37 -21.78
C GLU A 722 -23.69 -8.46 -21.96
N THR A 723 -23.27 -8.65 -23.21
CA THR A 723 -21.85 -8.68 -23.60
C THR A 723 -21.14 -7.37 -23.29
N ALA A 724 -21.73 -6.22 -23.64
CA ALA A 724 -21.15 -4.92 -23.37
C ALA A 724 -21.10 -4.61 -21.87
N ALA A 725 -22.17 -4.90 -21.13
CA ALA A 725 -22.23 -4.72 -19.68
C ALA A 725 -21.18 -5.56 -18.95
N PHE A 726 -20.96 -6.80 -19.39
CA PHE A 726 -19.91 -7.63 -18.81
C PHE A 726 -18.50 -7.16 -19.22
N THR A 727 -18.31 -6.79 -20.49
CA THR A 727 -16.99 -6.33 -20.98
C THR A 727 -16.54 -5.03 -20.30
N ILE A 728 -17.45 -4.07 -20.04
CA ILE A 728 -17.09 -2.85 -19.33
C ILE A 728 -16.63 -3.11 -17.89
N PHE A 729 -17.07 -4.20 -17.26
CA PHE A 729 -16.57 -4.60 -15.95
C PHE A 729 -15.14 -5.13 -16.05
N LEU A 730 -14.81 -5.84 -17.13
CA LEU A 730 -13.50 -6.47 -17.31
C LEU A 730 -12.38 -5.45 -17.51
N TYR A 731 -12.59 -4.36 -18.25
CA TYR A 731 -11.58 -3.32 -18.49
C TYR A 731 -10.94 -2.71 -17.23
N PRO A 732 -11.71 -2.09 -16.31
CA PRO A 732 -11.14 -1.54 -15.09
C PRO A 732 -10.72 -2.64 -14.12
N ARG A 733 -11.45 -3.76 -14.06
CA ARG A 733 -11.10 -4.85 -13.14
C ARG A 733 -9.78 -5.51 -13.51
N MET A 734 -9.44 -5.58 -14.79
CA MET A 734 -8.13 -6.00 -15.28
C MET A 734 -7.01 -5.16 -14.67
N LEU A 735 -7.16 -3.83 -14.60
CA LEU A 735 -6.16 -2.95 -13.99
C LEU A 735 -6.01 -3.22 -12.49
N GLY A 736 -7.12 -3.26 -11.75
CA GLY A 736 -7.07 -3.55 -10.31
C GLY A 736 -6.50 -4.94 -10.00
N CYS A 737 -6.82 -5.95 -10.81
CA CYS A 737 -6.23 -7.28 -10.68
C CYS A 737 -4.75 -7.29 -11.07
N ALA A 738 -4.30 -6.49 -12.03
CA ALA A 738 -2.88 -6.35 -12.33
C ALA A 738 -2.08 -5.77 -11.16
N ALA A 739 -2.65 -4.80 -10.43
CA ALA A 739 -2.06 -4.29 -9.20
C ALA A 739 -1.94 -5.38 -8.12
N GLU A 740 -2.97 -6.22 -7.97
CA GLU A 740 -2.92 -7.37 -7.06
C GLU A 740 -1.90 -8.44 -7.49
N ILE A 741 -1.72 -8.63 -8.80
CA ILE A 741 -0.73 -9.56 -9.36
C ILE A 741 0.68 -9.05 -9.06
N ASP A 742 0.96 -7.77 -9.32
CA ASP A 742 2.27 -7.17 -9.04
C ASP A 742 2.59 -7.19 -7.53
N ASP A 743 1.64 -6.80 -6.69
CA ASP A 743 1.82 -6.84 -5.23
C ASP A 743 2.05 -8.27 -4.72
N HIS A 744 1.34 -9.28 -5.27
CA HIS A 744 1.58 -10.69 -4.93
C HIS A 744 2.93 -11.19 -5.45
N MET A 745 3.36 -10.80 -6.65
CA MET A 745 4.70 -11.18 -7.14
C MET A 745 5.80 -10.68 -6.21
N ASN A 746 5.64 -9.45 -5.71
CA ASN A 746 6.61 -8.80 -4.82
C ASN A 746 6.56 -9.34 -3.38
N ARG A 747 5.37 -9.58 -2.82
CA ARG A 747 5.18 -9.93 -1.40
C ARG A 747 4.81 -11.39 -1.15
N GLY A 748 4.24 -12.08 -2.11
CA GLY A 748 3.69 -13.42 -1.90
C GLY A 748 4.74 -14.46 -1.56
N ARG A 749 4.24 -15.56 -0.98
CA ARG A 749 5.01 -16.79 -0.77
C ARG A 749 4.48 -17.90 -1.67
N ASN A 750 5.29 -18.93 -1.89
CA ASN A 750 4.84 -20.09 -2.68
C ASN A 750 3.63 -20.76 -2.02
N MET A 751 2.60 -21.05 -2.83
CA MET A 751 1.37 -21.75 -2.38
C MET A 751 0.62 -21.07 -1.24
N ASP A 752 0.78 -19.76 -1.06
CA ASP A 752 0.21 -19.01 0.06
C ASP A 752 -1.30 -18.75 -0.04
N THR A 753 -1.91 -19.00 -1.20
CA THR A 753 -3.37 -18.99 -1.40
C THR A 753 -4.05 -20.32 -1.06
N ARG A 754 -3.27 -21.37 -0.76
CA ARG A 754 -3.81 -22.69 -0.41
C ARG A 754 -4.61 -22.59 0.90
N THR A 755 -5.87 -23.01 0.87
CA THR A 755 -6.70 -23.10 2.07
C THR A 755 -6.12 -24.14 3.04
N PRO A 756 -5.86 -23.78 4.32
CA PRO A 756 -5.42 -24.73 5.32
C PRO A 756 -6.44 -25.86 5.51
N ALA A 757 -5.96 -27.09 5.73
CA ALA A 757 -6.84 -28.25 5.92
C ALA A 757 -7.84 -28.08 7.09
N SER A 758 -7.46 -27.33 8.14
CA SER A 758 -8.31 -27.00 9.28
C SER A 758 -9.52 -26.11 8.94
N GLN A 759 -9.50 -25.43 7.78
CA GLN A 759 -10.60 -24.61 7.27
C GLN A 759 -11.42 -25.35 6.20
N CYS A 760 -10.94 -26.51 5.72
CA CYS A 760 -11.67 -27.33 4.77
C CYS A 760 -12.72 -28.16 5.51
N ARG A 761 -13.94 -28.22 4.96
CA ARG A 761 -15.02 -29.06 5.47
C ARG A 761 -15.40 -30.11 4.43
N PHE A 762 -15.41 -31.38 4.82
CA PHE A 762 -16.00 -32.44 4.00
C PHE A 762 -17.53 -32.36 4.11
N VAL A 763 -18.20 -32.31 2.97
CA VAL A 763 -19.66 -32.41 2.87
C VAL A 763 -19.93 -33.74 2.18
N ALA A 764 -20.57 -34.65 2.90
CA ALA A 764 -20.87 -36.02 2.48
C ALA A 764 -22.15 -36.09 1.64
#